data_AF-A0A1G9GQ76-F1
#
_entry.id   AF-A0A1G9GQ76-F1
#
_cell.length_a   1.000
_cell.length_b   1.000
_cell.length_c   1.000
_cell.angle_alpha   90.00
_cell.angle_beta   90.00
_cell.angle_gamma   90.00
#
_symmetry.space_group_name_H-M   'P 1'
#
loop_
_entity.id
_entity.type
_entity.pdbx_description
1 polymer ?
#
loop_
_entity_poly.entity_id
_entity_poly.type
_entity_poly.pdbx_seq_one_letter_code
_entity_poly.pdbx_strand_id
1 'polypeptide(L)'
;MESIMESVYYTAAQLAARGSGDIPKELNSSTHLIYSSPATLAFNSPGAEGYGVKRAGLAVPGSVMLIVSPGCCGRNTSAISRMPGYEDRFFYLTMDETDLVTGRHLKKIPDAVSGLCRGLEEKGKRPRVVMICITCVDALLGTDMERVCRRAQDKVPGVRVRPCYMYALTREGRKPPMVHVRQSIYELLEPRKKRPSAVNLLGFFAPLSEGSELPAVLSQAGVRTVRQIGACRDYDSFQEMAEANFNLVLNPEARPAAYDLQKRLGIPFIELARFYQIDRIGAQYAALGQVLQTAFDDQKWKNEAESAVASFRDAFPDAVFSVGEGMNGNPFELACALVREGFAVREIFGTVNADSFVWIRVLAALSPQTRIYSNLHPAMLHYREHYAASLNDPEGDDGKKDYGKKAPLKKDSGKEDPGKRETGKKDPAVTITIGRDAGWYHPELPNVQWISDVQPFGYGAVTALFNALGEAMRTGSRGGFSPEITLGEKDGVSRTVQEDRAAPGTEEKAEKTERAERPERVEKPERAEKPERAERPEMGERTEKRIRGFRRFTTPFAPDQSGAVSVLYDMGGISVVCDAGGCTGNICGFDEPRWFKERSAVFSAGLRDMDAILGRDDRLVEKLAEAAQQTPARFAAVIGTPVPAVIGTDYRALCRMAEKKTGLPVLGINTDGMEYYDRGIEKTYLALLKKFCRRKDGANGLVRAESGFVRQQSVPSRIIGVWGFTPLDFAGILTADELKSRLRDQGFDEILCCGAGTDIEALKDIRKAEKNLVVSPAGAAAAVWLEKEYGTPWEYGIPGGEALMEIIFKKLSDRSNGDNISDGMGKVLVVHQQVLADRIRRRLEEAGIYAVTAGFFMMNKDLLRGEDSVLREEADLYKLVLERGFDCVIADRALEPVLAGLRVKLIPLPHFAVSGDLS
;
A
#
# COMPACT_ATOMS: atom_id res chain seq x y z
N MET A 1 29.79 -8.97 20.44
CA MET A 1 28.31 -8.91 20.47
C MET A 1 27.94 -7.54 20.95
N GLU A 2 27.50 -6.66 20.05
CA GLU A 2 26.86 -5.41 20.45
C GLU A 2 25.40 -5.72 20.79
N SER A 3 24.84 -5.06 21.80
CA SER A 3 23.46 -5.28 22.22
C SER A 3 22.50 -4.59 21.25
N ILE A 4 21.97 -5.34 20.29
CA ILE A 4 20.80 -4.92 19.51
C ILE A 4 19.69 -4.61 20.52
N MET A 5 19.19 -3.37 20.52
CA MET A 5 18.17 -2.94 21.48
C MET A 5 16.86 -3.68 21.24
N GLU A 6 16.23 -4.14 22.32
CA GLU A 6 14.92 -4.77 22.30
C GLU A 6 13.80 -3.76 21.98
N SER A 7 12.62 -4.26 21.60
CA SER A 7 11.44 -3.44 21.34
C SER A 7 10.96 -2.71 22.60
N VAL A 8 10.82 -1.38 22.50
CA VAL A 8 10.41 -0.53 23.62
C VAL A 8 8.93 -0.69 23.95
N TYR A 9 8.63 -0.92 25.22
CA TYR A 9 7.27 -0.95 25.78
C TYR A 9 7.20 -0.20 27.11
N TYR A 10 5.97 0.12 27.53
CA TYR A 10 5.64 0.51 28.89
C TYR A 10 4.52 -0.38 29.42
N THR A 11 4.51 -0.72 30.71
CA THR A 11 3.40 -1.51 31.28
C THR A 11 2.17 -0.64 31.55
N ALA A 12 0.98 -1.26 31.61
CA ALA A 12 -0.25 -0.57 31.95
C ALA A 12 -0.14 0.23 33.27
N ALA A 13 0.52 -0.33 34.29
CA ALA A 13 0.78 0.37 35.55
C ALA A 13 1.72 1.58 35.40
N GLN A 14 2.80 1.46 34.60
CA GLN A 14 3.73 2.57 34.35
C GLN A 14 3.03 3.74 33.62
N LEU A 15 2.21 3.44 32.60
CA LEU A 15 1.46 4.48 31.90
C LEU A 15 0.39 5.11 32.79
N ALA A 16 -0.40 4.30 33.53
CA ALA A 16 -1.42 4.84 34.43
C ALA A 16 -0.84 5.76 35.53
N ALA A 17 0.39 5.49 36.00
CA ALA A 17 1.09 6.32 36.98
C ALA A 17 1.56 7.68 36.40
N ARG A 18 1.92 7.74 35.10
CA ARG A 18 2.22 9.00 34.39
C ARG A 18 0.96 9.82 34.07
N GLY A 19 -0.10 9.12 33.65
CA GLY A 19 -1.36 9.73 33.24
C GLY A 19 -1.31 10.38 31.83
N SER A 20 -2.47 10.84 31.37
CA SER A 20 -2.68 11.29 29.98
C SER A 20 -1.96 12.60 29.58
N GLY A 21 -1.30 13.28 30.53
CA GLY A 21 -0.47 14.46 30.27
C GLY A 21 1.01 14.16 29.99
N ASP A 22 1.48 12.95 30.31
CA ASP A 22 2.88 12.51 30.17
C ASP A 22 2.93 11.16 29.42
N ILE A 23 2.54 11.18 28.16
CA ILE A 23 2.68 10.03 27.25
C ILE A 23 4.16 9.95 26.81
N PRO A 24 4.88 8.84 27.05
CA PRO A 24 6.27 8.68 26.64
C PRO A 24 6.49 8.92 25.15
N LYS A 25 7.64 9.50 24.77
CA LYS A 25 7.93 9.87 23.38
C LYS A 25 7.93 8.64 22.45
N GLU A 26 8.37 7.49 22.94
CA GLU A 26 8.44 6.23 22.18
C GLU A 26 7.06 5.68 21.83
N LEU A 27 6.00 6.19 22.48
CA LEU A 27 4.59 5.94 22.15
C LEU A 27 3.93 7.03 21.30
N ASN A 28 4.69 8.04 20.85
CA ASN A 28 4.20 9.19 20.08
C ASN A 28 4.88 9.27 18.70
N SER A 29 4.14 8.87 17.66
CA SER A 29 4.57 8.84 16.26
C SER A 29 5.12 10.16 15.70
N SER A 30 4.84 11.30 16.34
CA SER A 30 5.40 12.60 15.93
C SER A 30 6.87 12.78 16.33
N THR A 31 7.37 12.08 17.36
CA THR A 31 8.69 12.34 17.95
C THR A 31 9.83 11.49 17.40
N HIS A 32 9.54 10.30 16.86
CA HIS A 32 10.53 9.36 16.30
C HIS A 32 10.39 9.21 14.77
N LEU A 33 11.29 8.45 14.12
CA LEU A 33 11.05 7.94 12.76
C LEU A 33 9.95 6.87 12.79
N ILE A 34 9.15 6.74 11.74
CA ILE A 34 8.03 5.78 11.70
C ILE A 34 8.42 4.53 10.91
N TYR A 35 8.43 3.38 11.58
CA TYR A 35 8.46 2.07 10.92
C TYR A 35 7.03 1.67 10.53
N SER A 36 6.84 1.24 9.28
CA SER A 36 5.53 0.83 8.75
C SER A 36 5.55 -0.65 8.37
N SER A 37 5.70 -1.53 9.37
CA SER A 37 5.71 -2.99 9.21
C SER A 37 4.57 -3.47 8.30
N PRO A 38 4.70 -4.61 7.59
CA PRO A 38 3.67 -5.11 6.66
C PRO A 38 2.24 -5.11 7.21
N ALA A 39 2.04 -5.41 8.49
CA ALA A 39 0.72 -5.35 9.13
C ALA A 39 0.19 -3.93 9.42
N THR A 40 1.08 -2.95 9.61
CA THR A 40 0.72 -1.55 9.95
C THR A 40 0.63 -0.63 8.73
N LEU A 41 1.00 -1.10 7.52
CA LEU A 41 0.85 -0.36 6.27
C LEU A 41 -0.54 0.24 6.07
N ALA A 42 -1.59 -0.50 6.43
CA ALA A 42 -3.00 -0.10 6.37
C ALA A 42 -3.30 1.21 7.13
N PHE A 43 -2.54 1.50 8.20
CA PHE A 43 -2.73 2.65 9.09
C PHE A 43 -1.90 3.88 8.69
N ASN A 44 -0.89 3.70 7.84
CA ASN A 44 0.11 4.73 7.54
C ASN A 44 -0.05 5.42 6.16
N SER A 45 -0.70 4.77 5.19
CA SER A 45 -1.12 5.43 3.94
C SER A 45 -2.64 5.63 3.91
N PRO A 46 -3.17 6.87 3.80
CA PRO A 46 -4.61 7.13 3.71
C PRO A 46 -5.34 6.54 2.48
N GLY A 47 -4.68 5.71 1.67
CA GLY A 47 -5.26 4.92 0.59
C GLY A 47 -4.81 3.46 0.58
N ALA A 48 -4.34 2.93 1.71
CA ALA A 48 -4.05 1.50 1.85
C ALA A 48 -5.34 0.66 2.00
N GLU A 49 -5.18 -0.63 2.28
CA GLU A 49 -6.26 -1.61 2.47
C GLU A 49 -7.31 -1.18 3.53
N GLY A 50 -8.54 -1.67 3.37
CA GLY A 50 -9.71 -1.14 4.11
C GLY A 50 -10.29 0.12 3.46
N TYR A 51 -11.20 0.82 4.14
CA TYR A 51 -11.81 2.06 3.62
C TYR A 51 -10.88 3.29 3.79
N GLY A 52 -9.75 3.32 3.07
CA GLY A 52 -8.97 4.55 2.90
C GLY A 52 -9.76 5.65 2.16
N VAL A 53 -9.28 6.90 2.22
CA VAL A 53 -9.89 8.13 1.65
C VAL A 53 -10.39 7.94 0.21
N LYS A 54 -9.67 7.16 -0.60
CA LYS A 54 -10.02 6.83 -1.99
C LYS A 54 -11.28 5.97 -2.10
N ARG A 55 -11.38 4.86 -1.35
CA ARG A 55 -12.59 4.03 -1.28
C ARG A 55 -13.73 4.74 -0.55
N ALA A 56 -13.42 5.43 0.56
CA ALA A 56 -14.38 6.18 1.37
C ALA A 56 -15.11 7.24 0.53
N GLY A 57 -14.39 8.08 -0.22
CA GLY A 57 -14.98 9.09 -1.10
C GLY A 57 -15.92 8.51 -2.17
N LEU A 58 -15.71 7.24 -2.56
CA LEU A 58 -16.53 6.50 -3.51
C LEU A 58 -17.69 5.71 -2.88
N ALA A 59 -17.92 5.82 -1.57
CA ALA A 59 -19.02 5.13 -0.88
C ALA A 59 -20.42 5.62 -1.30
N VAL A 60 -20.54 6.81 -1.90
CA VAL A 60 -21.81 7.29 -2.49
C VAL A 60 -22.03 6.60 -3.85
N PRO A 61 -23.17 5.93 -4.09
CA PRO A 61 -23.44 5.32 -5.39
C PRO A 61 -23.48 6.34 -6.53
N GLY A 62 -22.98 5.95 -7.72
CA GLY A 62 -22.88 6.85 -8.87
C GLY A 62 -21.81 7.95 -8.74
N SER A 63 -20.91 7.86 -7.74
CA SER A 63 -19.73 8.71 -7.63
C SER A 63 -18.51 8.17 -8.39
N VAL A 64 -17.67 9.07 -8.90
CA VAL A 64 -16.33 8.78 -9.45
C VAL A 64 -15.30 9.74 -8.86
N MET A 65 -14.01 9.40 -8.96
CA MET A 65 -12.93 10.16 -8.34
C MET A 65 -11.88 10.62 -9.35
N LEU A 66 -11.57 11.92 -9.35
CA LEU A 66 -10.41 12.50 -10.02
C LEU A 66 -9.30 12.73 -8.99
N ILE A 67 -8.21 11.98 -9.07
CA ILE A 67 -7.03 12.10 -8.22
C ILE A 67 -6.07 13.10 -8.87
N VAL A 68 -5.84 14.23 -8.19
CA VAL A 68 -4.91 15.29 -8.62
C VAL A 68 -3.69 15.21 -7.71
N SER A 69 -2.55 14.75 -8.25
CA SER A 69 -1.34 14.54 -7.45
C SER A 69 -0.05 14.43 -8.27
N PRO A 70 1.12 14.61 -7.64
CA PRO A 70 2.35 13.94 -8.05
C PRO A 70 2.15 12.44 -8.24
N GLY A 71 2.97 11.78 -9.06
CA GLY A 71 2.80 10.36 -9.39
C GLY A 71 2.78 9.47 -8.15
N CYS A 72 3.70 9.69 -7.21
CA CYS A 72 3.88 8.88 -6.02
C CYS A 72 2.62 8.73 -5.13
N CYS A 73 1.77 9.74 -5.04
CA CYS A 73 0.56 9.71 -4.20
C CYS A 73 -0.62 8.97 -4.87
N GLY A 74 -0.58 8.80 -6.19
CA GLY A 74 -1.59 8.05 -6.94
C GLY A 74 -1.36 6.53 -6.93
N ARG A 75 -0.14 6.08 -6.62
CA ARG A 75 0.35 4.72 -6.89
C ARG A 75 -0.49 3.57 -6.30
N ASN A 76 -0.83 3.59 -5.01
CA ASN A 76 -1.61 2.51 -4.38
C ASN A 76 -2.98 2.22 -5.03
N THR A 77 -3.53 3.17 -5.80
CA THR A 77 -4.78 2.95 -6.54
C THR A 77 -4.64 1.96 -7.69
N SER A 78 -3.42 1.58 -8.11
CA SER A 78 -3.21 0.50 -9.11
C SER A 78 -3.89 -0.81 -8.69
N ALA A 79 -3.94 -1.12 -7.39
CA ALA A 79 -4.68 -2.24 -6.84
C ALA A 79 -6.19 -1.92 -6.63
N ILE A 80 -6.52 -0.75 -6.10
CA ILE A 80 -7.92 -0.37 -5.80
C ILE A 80 -8.77 -0.34 -7.08
N SER A 81 -8.22 0.13 -8.21
CA SER A 81 -8.92 0.12 -9.51
C SER A 81 -9.18 -1.29 -10.07
N ARG A 82 -8.58 -2.35 -9.51
CA ARG A 82 -8.84 -3.76 -9.85
C ARG A 82 -9.85 -4.42 -8.91
N MET A 83 -10.28 -3.74 -7.84
CA MET A 83 -11.31 -4.27 -6.92
C MET A 83 -12.70 -4.23 -7.60
N PRO A 84 -13.51 -5.30 -7.48
CA PRO A 84 -14.87 -5.30 -8.00
C PRO A 84 -15.71 -4.11 -7.52
N GLY A 85 -16.38 -3.42 -8.46
CA GLY A 85 -17.18 -2.22 -8.19
C GLY A 85 -16.42 -0.89 -8.21
N TYR A 86 -15.14 -0.90 -8.61
CA TYR A 86 -14.27 0.28 -8.77
C TYR A 86 -13.79 0.51 -10.22
N GLU A 87 -14.17 -0.37 -11.15
CA GLU A 87 -13.88 -0.27 -12.58
C GLU A 87 -14.53 0.98 -13.20
N ASP A 88 -13.84 1.69 -14.10
CA ASP A 88 -14.24 3.00 -14.64
C ASP A 88 -14.42 4.14 -13.58
N ARG A 89 -14.10 3.95 -12.29
CA ARG A 89 -14.39 4.96 -11.23
C ARG A 89 -13.23 5.85 -10.79
N PHE A 90 -11.99 5.56 -11.19
CA PHE A 90 -10.80 6.36 -10.86
C PHE A 90 -10.14 6.97 -12.10
N PHE A 91 -9.85 8.28 -12.03
CA PHE A 91 -9.19 9.08 -13.06
C PHE A 91 -8.04 9.87 -12.44
N TYR A 92 -7.01 10.23 -13.21
CA TYR A 92 -5.85 10.98 -12.70
C TYR A 92 -5.61 12.28 -13.45
N LEU A 93 -5.10 13.26 -12.72
CA LEU A 93 -4.45 14.44 -13.25
C LEU A 93 -3.06 14.53 -12.59
N THR A 94 -2.06 13.96 -13.25
CA THR A 94 -0.67 13.98 -12.81
C THR A 94 -0.14 15.43 -12.80
N MET A 95 0.43 15.86 -11.68
CA MET A 95 1.10 17.15 -11.52
C MET A 95 2.61 16.96 -11.74
N ASP A 96 3.23 17.86 -12.52
CA ASP A 96 4.69 18.01 -12.57
C ASP A 96 5.16 19.22 -11.74
N GLU A 97 6.47 19.36 -11.53
CA GLU A 97 7.08 20.48 -10.78
C GLU A 97 6.56 21.84 -11.29
N THR A 98 6.42 22.00 -12.61
CA THR A 98 5.90 23.24 -13.21
C THR A 98 4.43 23.47 -12.86
N ASP A 99 3.60 22.43 -12.82
CA ASP A 99 2.21 22.53 -12.39
C ASP A 99 2.09 22.92 -10.91
N LEU A 100 3.02 22.49 -10.05
CA LEU A 100 3.09 22.89 -8.65
C LEU A 100 3.48 24.38 -8.53
N VAL A 101 4.68 24.74 -9.02
CA VAL A 101 5.24 26.10 -8.90
C VAL A 101 4.34 27.17 -9.55
N THR A 102 3.61 26.84 -10.62
CA THR A 102 2.75 27.79 -11.34
C THR A 102 1.25 27.66 -11.03
N GLY A 103 0.85 26.74 -10.13
CA GLY A 103 -0.56 26.45 -9.84
C GLY A 103 -1.39 26.02 -11.06
N ARG A 104 -0.75 25.56 -12.14
CA ARG A 104 -1.38 25.33 -13.45
C ARG A 104 -2.39 24.18 -13.42
N HIS A 105 -2.18 23.19 -12.56
CA HIS A 105 -3.14 22.10 -12.32
C HIS A 105 -4.53 22.63 -11.93
N LEU A 106 -4.63 23.72 -11.13
CA LEU A 106 -5.90 24.36 -10.74
C LEU A 106 -6.71 24.92 -11.93
N LYS A 107 -6.06 25.12 -13.09
CA LYS A 107 -6.72 25.50 -14.34
C LYS A 107 -7.10 24.28 -15.17
N LYS A 108 -6.35 23.18 -15.09
CA LYS A 108 -6.64 21.89 -15.74
C LYS A 108 -7.82 21.15 -15.11
N ILE A 109 -8.01 21.24 -13.78
CA ILE A 109 -9.02 20.45 -13.03
C ILE A 109 -10.44 20.57 -13.63
N PRO A 110 -11.02 21.77 -13.89
CA PRO A 110 -12.35 21.87 -14.49
C PRO A 110 -12.47 21.23 -15.88
N ASP A 111 -11.40 21.25 -16.67
CA ASP A 111 -11.37 20.64 -18.00
C ASP A 111 -11.31 19.11 -17.89
N ALA A 112 -10.53 18.57 -16.94
CA ALA A 112 -10.44 17.14 -16.67
C ALA A 112 -11.76 16.56 -16.13
N VAL A 113 -12.46 17.29 -15.26
CA VAL A 113 -13.81 16.94 -14.79
C VAL A 113 -14.82 16.96 -15.94
N SER A 114 -14.75 17.94 -16.84
CA SER A 114 -15.61 17.99 -18.03
C SER A 114 -15.35 16.81 -18.99
N GLY A 115 -14.07 16.48 -19.24
CA GLY A 115 -13.65 15.36 -20.09
C GLY A 115 -14.07 13.99 -19.53
N LEU A 116 -13.82 13.73 -18.24
CA LEU A 116 -14.19 12.44 -17.63
C LEU A 116 -15.71 12.26 -17.57
N CYS A 117 -16.48 13.32 -17.31
CA CYS A 117 -17.95 13.24 -17.32
C CYS A 117 -18.51 12.95 -18.71
N ARG A 118 -18.00 13.61 -19.77
CA ARG A 118 -18.37 13.28 -21.16
C ARG A 118 -18.01 11.83 -21.50
N GLY A 119 -16.77 11.41 -21.22
CA GLY A 119 -16.29 10.06 -21.53
C GLY A 119 -16.99 8.94 -20.75
N LEU A 120 -17.71 9.26 -19.67
CA LEU A 120 -18.60 8.34 -18.97
C LEU A 120 -20.04 8.41 -19.50
N GLU A 121 -20.52 9.59 -19.87
CA GLU A 121 -21.83 9.78 -20.50
C GLU A 121 -21.94 9.07 -21.86
N GLU A 122 -20.87 9.11 -22.67
CA GLU A 122 -20.72 8.34 -23.92
C GLU A 122 -20.81 6.82 -23.70
N LYS A 123 -20.42 6.32 -22.51
CA LYS A 123 -20.57 4.92 -22.08
C LYS A 123 -21.93 4.61 -21.43
N GLY A 124 -22.85 5.57 -21.34
CA GLY A 124 -24.10 5.45 -20.58
C GLY A 124 -23.91 5.48 -19.05
N LYS A 125 -22.69 5.75 -18.55
CA LYS A 125 -22.29 5.71 -17.13
C LYS A 125 -22.17 7.12 -16.49
N ARG A 126 -22.96 8.11 -16.93
CA ARG A 126 -22.82 9.52 -16.47
C ARG A 126 -22.85 9.62 -14.93
N PRO A 127 -21.81 10.16 -14.27
CA PRO A 127 -21.73 10.18 -12.82
C PRO A 127 -22.70 11.21 -12.21
N ARG A 128 -23.12 10.95 -10.97
CA ARG A 128 -23.91 11.89 -10.13
C ARG A 128 -23.00 12.77 -9.27
N VAL A 129 -21.81 12.28 -8.93
CA VAL A 129 -20.81 12.97 -8.11
C VAL A 129 -19.41 12.79 -8.68
N VAL A 130 -18.59 13.85 -8.69
CA VAL A 130 -17.14 13.77 -8.88
C VAL A 130 -16.43 14.22 -7.61
N MET A 131 -15.71 13.31 -6.99
CA MET A 131 -14.84 13.59 -5.85
C MET A 131 -13.45 13.98 -6.37
N ILE A 132 -12.99 15.19 -6.05
CA ILE A 132 -11.64 15.63 -6.43
C ILE A 132 -10.70 15.34 -5.27
N CYS A 133 -9.91 14.28 -5.42
CA CYS A 133 -8.95 13.82 -4.43
C CYS A 133 -7.62 14.55 -4.61
N ILE A 134 -7.12 15.13 -3.52
CA ILE A 134 -5.99 16.07 -3.48
C ILE A 134 -5.07 15.77 -2.30
N THR A 135 -3.80 16.15 -2.41
CA THR A 135 -2.71 15.58 -1.62
C THR A 135 -1.89 16.62 -0.84
N CYS A 136 -0.94 16.17 -0.03
CA CYS A 136 -0.16 16.99 0.90
C CYS A 136 0.46 18.27 0.31
N VAL A 137 0.71 18.33 -1.01
CA VAL A 137 1.23 19.54 -1.66
C VAL A 137 0.20 20.67 -1.68
N ASP A 138 -1.07 20.39 -2.02
CA ASP A 138 -2.16 21.37 -1.98
C ASP A 138 -2.42 21.91 -0.56
N ALA A 139 -2.09 21.13 0.47
CA ALA A 139 -2.14 21.57 1.86
C ALA A 139 -1.14 22.69 2.14
N LEU A 140 0.07 22.59 1.59
CA LEU A 140 1.15 23.59 1.74
C LEU A 140 0.95 24.80 0.81
N LEU A 141 0.37 24.59 -0.38
CA LEU A 141 -0.01 25.67 -1.31
C LEU A 141 -1.24 26.46 -0.83
N GLY A 142 -1.97 25.97 0.18
CA GLY A 142 -3.18 26.61 0.71
C GLY A 142 -4.36 26.63 -0.27
N THR A 143 -4.48 25.60 -1.11
CA THR A 143 -5.45 25.58 -2.23
C THR A 143 -6.91 25.68 -1.75
N ASP A 144 -7.61 26.74 -2.17
CA ASP A 144 -9.08 26.89 -2.06
C ASP A 144 -9.80 25.91 -3.00
N MET A 145 -9.84 24.64 -2.58
CA MET A 145 -10.49 23.57 -3.32
C MET A 145 -12.01 23.73 -3.40
N GLU A 146 -12.63 24.48 -2.48
CA GLU A 146 -14.04 24.80 -2.55
C GLU A 146 -14.36 25.64 -3.80
N ARG A 147 -13.52 26.64 -4.11
CA ARG A 147 -13.62 27.42 -5.36
C ARG A 147 -13.24 26.62 -6.59
N VAL A 148 -12.31 25.67 -6.50
CA VAL A 148 -11.95 24.76 -7.61
C VAL A 148 -13.12 23.82 -7.92
N CYS A 149 -13.72 23.18 -6.91
CA CYS A 149 -14.88 22.30 -7.05
C CYS A 149 -16.09 23.04 -7.63
N ARG A 150 -16.37 24.28 -7.20
CA ARG A 150 -17.41 25.13 -7.84
C ARG A 150 -17.13 25.32 -9.34
N ARG A 151 -15.94 25.80 -9.70
CA ARG A 151 -15.55 26.04 -11.11
C ARG A 151 -15.56 24.78 -11.99
N ALA A 152 -15.37 23.60 -11.39
CA ALA A 152 -15.54 22.32 -12.08
C ALA A 152 -17.03 21.96 -12.23
N GLN A 153 -17.83 22.11 -11.18
CA GLN A 153 -19.28 21.86 -11.19
C GLN A 153 -20.00 22.73 -12.24
N ASP A 154 -19.57 23.99 -12.40
CA ASP A 154 -20.09 24.92 -13.42
C ASP A 154 -19.94 24.39 -14.86
N LYS A 155 -18.99 23.47 -15.11
CA LYS A 155 -18.78 22.82 -16.41
C LYS A 155 -19.53 21.49 -16.60
N VAL A 156 -20.12 20.94 -15.54
CA VAL A 156 -20.86 19.66 -15.59
C VAL A 156 -22.22 19.78 -14.90
N PRO A 157 -23.18 20.51 -15.50
CA PRO A 157 -24.52 20.69 -14.93
C PRO A 157 -25.19 19.36 -14.53
N GLY A 158 -25.87 19.36 -13.38
CA GLY A 158 -26.52 18.17 -12.82
C GLY A 158 -25.59 17.16 -12.13
N VAL A 159 -24.26 17.35 -12.19
CA VAL A 159 -23.27 16.56 -11.45
C VAL A 159 -22.82 17.36 -10.23
N ARG A 160 -22.73 16.75 -9.04
CA ARG A 160 -22.14 17.39 -7.85
C ARG A 160 -20.61 17.24 -7.87
N VAL A 161 -19.88 18.27 -7.46
CA VAL A 161 -18.41 18.18 -7.32
C VAL A 161 -18.00 18.55 -5.89
N ARG A 162 -17.17 17.72 -5.25
CA ARG A 162 -16.71 17.91 -3.86
C ARG A 162 -15.23 17.57 -3.67
N PRO A 163 -14.53 18.21 -2.72
CA PRO A 163 -13.14 17.90 -2.40
C PRO A 163 -13.02 16.67 -1.49
N CYS A 164 -11.97 15.89 -1.70
CA CYS A 164 -11.60 14.73 -0.91
C CYS A 164 -10.14 14.87 -0.45
N TYR A 165 -9.95 15.41 0.76
CA TYR A 165 -8.63 15.84 1.26
C TYR A 165 -7.80 14.65 1.76
N MET A 166 -6.85 14.15 0.95
CA MET A 166 -5.93 13.07 1.32
C MET A 166 -4.62 13.62 1.92
N TYR A 167 -4.76 14.51 2.91
CA TYR A 167 -3.65 15.22 3.54
C TYR A 167 -3.00 14.39 4.67
N ALA A 168 -2.02 13.55 4.34
CA ALA A 168 -1.28 12.77 5.33
C ALA A 168 -0.52 13.65 6.35
N LEU A 169 -0.05 14.85 5.96
CA LEU A 169 0.55 15.84 6.86
C LEU A 169 -0.35 16.23 8.05
N THR A 170 -1.68 16.16 7.87
CA THR A 170 -2.68 16.54 8.88
C THR A 170 -3.36 15.33 9.54
N ARG A 171 -2.80 14.12 9.42
CA ARG A 171 -3.36 12.87 10.00
C ARG A 171 -3.57 12.97 11.51
N GLU A 172 -2.63 13.61 12.21
CA GLU A 172 -2.64 13.81 13.67
C GLU A 172 -3.22 15.19 14.07
N GLY A 173 -3.82 15.92 13.12
CA GLY A 173 -4.45 17.22 13.35
C GLY A 173 -5.92 17.13 13.79
N ARG A 174 -6.53 18.27 14.14
CA ARG A 174 -7.94 18.35 14.63
C ARG A 174 -9.01 17.88 13.63
N LYS A 175 -8.68 17.74 12.35
CA LYS A 175 -9.58 17.26 11.29
C LYS A 175 -8.83 16.33 10.32
N PRO A 176 -8.60 15.06 10.69
CA PRO A 176 -7.90 14.10 9.84
C PRO A 176 -8.64 13.85 8.50
N PRO A 177 -7.94 13.33 7.46
CA PRO A 177 -8.54 12.99 6.17
C PRO A 177 -9.83 12.17 6.25
N MET A 178 -9.86 11.17 7.14
CA MET A 178 -11.01 10.27 7.33
C MET A 178 -12.22 10.93 8.01
N VAL A 179 -11.99 11.95 8.85
CA VAL A 179 -13.05 12.83 9.35
C VAL A 179 -13.58 13.74 8.23
N HIS A 180 -12.68 14.27 7.39
CA HIS A 180 -13.09 15.17 6.30
C HIS A 180 -13.92 14.46 5.23
N VAL A 181 -13.50 13.28 4.76
CA VAL A 181 -14.22 12.58 3.68
C VAL A 181 -15.66 12.24 4.08
N ARG A 182 -15.91 11.90 5.35
CA ARG A 182 -17.27 11.69 5.88
C ARG A 182 -18.12 12.97 5.81
N GLN A 183 -17.56 14.14 6.13
CA GLN A 183 -18.27 15.41 5.93
C GLN A 183 -18.56 15.67 4.45
N SER A 184 -17.54 15.61 3.58
CA SER A 184 -17.69 15.83 2.12
C SER A 184 -18.77 14.95 1.47
N ILE A 185 -19.00 13.76 2.04
CA ILE A 185 -20.05 12.82 1.63
C ILE A 185 -21.42 13.26 2.13
N TYR A 186 -21.61 13.45 3.44
CA TYR A 186 -22.93 13.79 4.00
C TYR A 186 -23.39 15.22 3.67
N GLU A 187 -22.47 16.10 3.27
CA GLU A 187 -22.74 17.40 2.64
C GLU A 187 -23.49 17.30 1.28
N LEU A 188 -23.51 16.13 0.64
CA LEU A 188 -24.29 15.89 -0.57
C LEU A 188 -25.78 15.66 -0.30
N LEU A 189 -26.19 15.40 0.95
CA LEU A 189 -27.59 15.21 1.32
C LEU A 189 -28.35 16.54 1.29
N GLU A 190 -29.45 16.57 0.54
CA GLU A 190 -30.33 17.72 0.41
C GLU A 190 -31.51 17.68 1.40
N PRO A 191 -32.17 18.81 1.73
CA PRO A 191 -33.38 18.80 2.55
C PRO A 191 -34.48 17.87 2.00
N ARG A 192 -35.05 17.06 2.89
CA ARG A 192 -36.20 16.16 2.66
C ARG A 192 -37.11 16.17 3.89
N LYS A 193 -38.39 15.81 3.71
CA LYS A 193 -39.38 15.68 4.80
C LYS A 193 -38.96 14.54 5.74
N LYS A 194 -39.09 14.75 7.05
CA LYS A 194 -38.72 13.74 8.06
C LYS A 194 -39.75 12.61 8.16
N ARG A 195 -39.27 11.38 8.33
CA ARG A 195 -40.06 10.18 8.65
C ARG A 195 -39.76 9.79 10.10
N PRO A 196 -40.70 9.88 11.05
CA PRO A 196 -40.43 9.63 12.48
C PRO A 196 -39.82 8.26 12.80
N SER A 197 -40.16 7.24 12.01
CA SER A 197 -39.69 5.86 12.14
C SER A 197 -38.41 5.53 11.36
N ALA A 198 -37.71 6.55 10.81
CA ALA A 198 -36.46 6.36 10.06
C ALA A 198 -35.24 6.86 10.85
N VAL A 199 -34.17 6.07 10.84
CA VAL A 199 -32.89 6.34 11.53
C VAL A 199 -31.72 6.07 10.59
N ASN A 200 -30.69 6.91 10.62
CA ASN A 200 -29.43 6.63 9.93
C ASN A 200 -28.40 6.01 10.88
N LEU A 201 -27.56 5.11 10.38
CA LEU A 201 -26.28 4.73 10.99
C LEU A 201 -25.15 5.50 10.28
N LEU A 202 -24.31 6.20 11.03
CA LEU A 202 -23.18 6.97 10.55
C LEU A 202 -21.88 6.46 11.18
N GLY A 203 -20.81 6.32 10.40
CA GLY A 203 -19.49 5.97 10.93
C GLY A 203 -18.71 5.04 10.03
N PHE A 204 -19.29 3.87 9.74
CA PHE A 204 -18.76 2.88 8.82
C PHE A 204 -19.28 3.14 7.39
N PHE A 205 -18.49 2.72 6.39
CA PHE A 205 -18.88 2.84 4.97
C PHE A 205 -19.50 1.55 4.43
N ALA A 206 -19.15 0.40 5.00
CA ALA A 206 -19.82 -0.87 4.77
C ALA A 206 -21.10 -0.98 5.63
N PRO A 207 -22.03 -1.88 5.28
CA PRO A 207 -23.20 -2.17 6.12
C PRO A 207 -22.79 -2.93 7.41
N LEU A 208 -23.63 -2.84 8.45
CA LEU A 208 -23.61 -3.80 9.56
C LEU A 208 -23.95 -5.23 9.04
N SER A 209 -23.32 -6.23 9.64
CA SER A 209 -23.70 -7.66 9.43
C SER A 209 -25.07 -7.96 10.04
N GLU A 210 -25.77 -8.94 9.46
CA GLU A 210 -27.04 -9.50 9.95
C GLU A 210 -26.97 -9.98 11.41
N GLY A 211 -25.78 -10.40 11.88
CA GLY A 211 -25.54 -10.76 13.28
C GLY A 211 -25.57 -9.59 14.27
N SER A 212 -25.94 -8.37 13.86
CA SER A 212 -26.07 -7.21 14.76
C SER A 212 -27.49 -7.13 15.33
N GLU A 213 -27.66 -7.10 16.64
CA GLU A 213 -29.00 -6.93 17.24
C GLU A 213 -29.57 -5.51 17.11
N LEU A 214 -28.72 -4.50 16.84
CA LEU A 214 -29.10 -3.08 16.86
C LEU A 214 -30.37 -2.73 16.03
N PRO A 215 -30.60 -3.25 14.80
CA PRO A 215 -31.84 -2.98 14.06
C PRO A 215 -33.08 -3.60 14.74
N ALA A 216 -32.93 -4.77 15.37
CA ALA A 216 -34.03 -5.42 16.09
C ALA A 216 -34.36 -4.68 17.40
N VAL A 217 -33.34 -4.28 18.16
CA VAL A 217 -33.47 -3.41 19.36
C VAL A 217 -34.19 -2.10 18.99
N LEU A 218 -33.74 -1.40 17.96
CA LEU A 218 -34.38 -0.16 17.49
C LEU A 218 -35.83 -0.35 17.04
N SER A 219 -36.20 -1.52 16.52
CA SER A 219 -37.58 -1.79 16.11
C SER A 219 -38.60 -1.75 17.26
N GLN A 220 -38.14 -2.03 18.49
CA GLN A 220 -38.94 -1.96 19.71
C GLN A 220 -39.31 -0.49 20.05
N ALA A 221 -38.42 0.46 19.74
CA ALA A 221 -38.69 1.91 19.81
C ALA A 221 -39.46 2.45 18.58
N GLY A 222 -40.12 1.57 17.82
CA GLY A 222 -40.96 1.94 16.66
C GLY A 222 -40.19 2.32 15.39
N VAL A 223 -38.86 2.16 15.35
CA VAL A 223 -38.07 2.36 14.13
C VAL A 223 -38.45 1.29 13.09
N ARG A 224 -38.77 1.71 11.87
CA ARG A 224 -39.17 0.84 10.75
C ARG A 224 -38.24 0.95 9.54
N THR A 225 -37.26 1.85 9.58
CA THR A 225 -36.30 2.03 8.50
C THR A 225 -34.95 2.43 9.09
N VAL A 226 -33.97 1.54 9.01
CA VAL A 226 -32.57 1.82 9.34
C VAL A 226 -31.81 1.99 8.03
N ARG A 227 -31.16 3.14 7.83
CA ARG A 227 -30.39 3.45 6.61
C ARG A 227 -28.90 3.59 6.91
N GLN A 228 -28.05 3.09 6.02
CA GLN A 228 -26.60 3.12 6.15
C GLN A 228 -26.00 3.24 4.74
N ILE A 229 -24.92 4.01 4.58
CA ILE A 229 -24.40 4.36 3.24
C ILE A 229 -24.00 3.12 2.42
N GLY A 230 -23.41 2.11 3.06
CA GLY A 230 -23.06 0.83 2.42
C GLY A 230 -24.23 -0.06 2.01
N ALA A 231 -25.48 0.36 2.24
CA ALA A 231 -26.70 -0.30 1.77
C ALA A 231 -27.50 0.56 0.77
N CYS A 232 -27.00 1.75 0.40
CA CYS A 232 -27.60 2.56 -0.67
C CYS A 232 -27.29 1.92 -2.04
N ARG A 233 -28.32 1.58 -2.81
CA ARG A 233 -28.17 0.93 -4.13
C ARG A 233 -27.81 1.93 -5.23
N ASP A 234 -28.25 3.17 -5.06
CA ASP A 234 -28.23 4.24 -6.04
C ASP A 234 -28.14 5.61 -5.34
N TYR A 235 -28.00 6.69 -6.11
CA TYR A 235 -27.81 8.03 -5.54
C TYR A 235 -29.07 8.55 -4.83
N ASP A 236 -30.26 8.11 -5.24
CA ASP A 236 -31.52 8.65 -4.73
C ASP A 236 -31.94 7.95 -3.42
N SER A 237 -31.66 6.65 -3.26
CA SER A 237 -31.68 5.92 -1.97
C SER A 237 -30.61 6.39 -0.99
N PHE A 238 -29.51 7.00 -1.47
CA PHE A 238 -28.63 7.81 -0.61
C PHE A 238 -29.31 9.12 -0.18
N GLN A 239 -29.96 9.87 -1.08
CA GLN A 239 -30.73 11.07 -0.70
C GLN A 239 -31.86 10.80 0.31
N GLU A 240 -32.42 9.59 0.34
CA GLU A 240 -33.39 9.20 1.37
C GLU A 240 -32.83 9.25 2.81
N MET A 241 -31.51 9.18 3.02
CA MET A 241 -30.92 9.36 4.36
C MET A 241 -31.25 10.73 4.98
N ALA A 242 -31.55 11.75 4.15
CA ALA A 242 -31.97 13.06 4.62
C ALA A 242 -33.37 13.09 5.28
N GLU A 243 -34.16 12.01 5.16
CA GLU A 243 -35.47 11.88 5.81
C GLU A 243 -35.41 11.40 7.26
N ALA A 244 -34.24 10.95 7.75
CA ALA A 244 -34.15 10.34 9.08
C ALA A 244 -34.56 11.31 10.21
N ASN A 245 -35.22 10.77 11.22
CA ASN A 245 -35.64 11.47 12.43
C ASN A 245 -34.42 11.79 13.32
N PHE A 246 -33.50 10.83 13.46
CA PHE A 246 -32.19 11.02 14.12
C PHE A 246 -31.12 10.12 13.48
N ASN A 247 -29.86 10.39 13.82
CA ASN A 247 -28.71 9.56 13.45
C ASN A 247 -28.14 8.82 14.67
N LEU A 248 -27.62 7.61 14.48
CA LEU A 248 -26.70 6.95 15.40
C LEU A 248 -25.28 7.06 14.85
N VAL A 249 -24.36 7.63 15.63
CA VAL A 249 -22.93 7.71 15.32
C VAL A 249 -22.25 6.50 15.95
N LEU A 250 -21.84 5.54 15.12
CA LEU A 250 -21.18 4.29 15.54
C LEU A 250 -19.64 4.35 15.44
N ASN A 251 -19.10 5.45 14.92
CA ASN A 251 -17.67 5.76 14.89
C ASN A 251 -17.47 7.27 15.12
N PRO A 252 -16.68 7.69 16.13
CA PRO A 252 -16.44 9.10 16.46
C PRO A 252 -15.98 9.99 15.30
N GLU A 253 -15.33 9.43 14.27
CA GLU A 253 -14.90 10.20 13.09
C GLU A 253 -16.08 10.78 12.28
N ALA A 254 -17.29 10.25 12.44
CA ALA A 254 -18.50 10.80 11.82
C ALA A 254 -19.15 11.93 12.65
N ARG A 255 -18.71 12.19 13.90
CA ARG A 255 -19.30 13.20 14.79
C ARG A 255 -19.37 14.60 14.14
N PRO A 256 -18.33 15.10 13.40
CA PRO A 256 -18.44 16.39 12.71
C PRO A 256 -19.41 16.40 11.52
N ALA A 257 -19.69 15.24 10.90
CA ALA A 257 -20.71 15.13 9.86
C ALA A 257 -22.12 15.09 10.48
N ALA A 258 -22.28 14.42 11.62
CA ALA A 258 -23.54 14.41 12.37
C ALA A 258 -23.93 15.83 12.87
N TYR A 259 -22.96 16.64 13.31
CA TYR A 259 -23.18 18.06 13.63
C TYR A 259 -23.61 18.90 12.42
N ASP A 260 -23.08 18.65 11.21
CA ASP A 260 -23.58 19.32 9.99
C ASP A 260 -25.01 18.90 9.68
N LEU A 261 -25.32 17.60 9.69
CA LEU A 261 -26.69 17.10 9.44
C LEU A 261 -27.69 17.64 10.47
N GLN A 262 -27.29 17.83 11.73
CA GLN A 262 -28.09 18.50 12.75
C GLN A 262 -28.32 19.98 12.40
N LYS A 263 -27.26 20.73 12.10
CA LYS A 263 -27.33 22.18 11.82
C LYS A 263 -28.06 22.51 10.50
N ARG A 264 -27.83 21.71 9.47
CA ARG A 264 -28.19 22.01 8.06
C ARG A 264 -29.45 21.28 7.60
N LEU A 265 -29.71 20.08 8.11
CA LEU A 265 -30.89 19.27 7.77
C LEU A 265 -31.83 19.02 8.97
N GLY A 266 -31.51 19.51 10.18
CA GLY A 266 -32.33 19.34 11.37
C GLY A 266 -32.35 17.92 11.95
N ILE A 267 -31.34 17.08 11.67
CA ILE A 267 -31.29 15.69 12.13
C ILE A 267 -30.39 15.57 13.39
N PRO A 268 -30.94 15.48 14.62
CA PRO A 268 -30.14 15.24 15.81
C PRO A 268 -29.41 13.88 15.76
N PHE A 269 -28.45 13.67 16.66
CA PHE A 269 -27.72 12.41 16.74
C PHE A 269 -27.44 11.96 18.18
N ILE A 270 -27.24 10.66 18.33
CA ILE A 270 -26.77 9.98 19.54
C ILE A 270 -25.50 9.22 19.15
N GLU A 271 -24.49 9.16 20.02
CA GLU A 271 -23.26 8.41 19.77
C GLU A 271 -23.28 7.09 20.55
N LEU A 272 -22.89 5.99 19.90
CA LEU A 272 -22.76 4.65 20.49
C LEU A 272 -21.36 4.12 20.21
N ALA A 273 -20.67 3.63 21.23
CA ALA A 273 -19.37 2.99 21.09
C ALA A 273 -19.51 1.50 20.78
N ARG A 274 -18.57 0.97 19.99
CA ARG A 274 -18.32 -0.47 19.90
C ARG A 274 -17.61 -0.89 21.19
N PHE A 275 -18.25 -1.77 21.96
CA PHE A 275 -17.71 -2.40 23.16
C PHE A 275 -17.64 -3.92 22.97
N TYR A 276 -16.70 -4.57 23.64
CA TYR A 276 -16.68 -6.03 23.83
C TYR A 276 -17.01 -6.44 25.29
N GLN A 277 -17.00 -5.49 26.23
CA GLN A 277 -17.52 -5.69 27.59
C GLN A 277 -19.06 -5.82 27.60
N ILE A 278 -19.57 -7.00 27.94
CA ILE A 278 -21.02 -7.33 27.95
C ILE A 278 -21.81 -6.39 28.89
N ASP A 279 -21.27 -6.02 30.06
CA ASP A 279 -21.89 -5.06 30.99
C ASP A 279 -22.02 -3.65 30.38
N ARG A 280 -21.07 -3.26 29.52
CA ARG A 280 -21.08 -1.95 28.84
C ARG A 280 -22.07 -1.90 27.69
N ILE A 281 -22.27 -3.00 26.97
CA ILE A 281 -23.26 -3.09 25.88
C ILE A 281 -24.67 -2.90 26.47
N GLY A 282 -25.03 -3.66 27.50
CA GLY A 282 -26.34 -3.53 28.17
C GLY A 282 -26.56 -2.16 28.82
N ALA A 283 -25.54 -1.59 29.47
CA ALA A 283 -25.62 -0.23 30.01
C ALA A 283 -25.83 0.83 28.90
N GLN A 284 -25.21 0.66 27.73
CA GLN A 284 -25.38 1.54 26.58
C GLN A 284 -26.78 1.42 25.97
N TYR A 285 -27.35 0.21 25.85
CA TYR A 285 -28.73 0.04 25.39
C TYR A 285 -29.77 0.53 26.40
N ALA A 286 -29.55 0.35 27.70
CA ALA A 286 -30.40 0.95 28.73
C ALA A 286 -30.40 2.48 28.67
N ALA A 287 -29.24 3.12 28.45
CA ALA A 287 -29.13 4.56 28.27
C ALA A 287 -29.82 5.05 26.97
N LEU A 288 -29.63 4.32 25.86
CA LEU A 288 -30.33 4.60 24.59
C LEU A 288 -31.86 4.47 24.76
N GLY A 289 -32.32 3.47 25.51
CA GLY A 289 -33.73 3.24 25.82
C GLY A 289 -34.34 4.39 26.63
N GLN A 290 -33.62 4.93 27.62
CA GLN A 290 -34.05 6.13 28.35
C GLN A 290 -34.22 7.35 27.42
N VAL A 291 -33.30 7.57 26.48
CA VAL A 291 -33.38 8.67 25.50
C VAL A 291 -34.54 8.47 24.51
N LEU A 292 -34.79 7.22 24.10
CA LEU A 292 -35.89 6.85 23.18
C LEU A 292 -37.20 6.47 23.90
N GLN A 293 -37.30 6.75 25.20
CA GLN A 293 -38.46 6.49 26.06
C GLN A 293 -39.03 5.06 25.93
N THR A 294 -38.14 4.08 25.74
CA THR A 294 -38.45 2.68 25.44
C THR A 294 -37.59 1.77 26.33
N ALA A 295 -38.20 0.75 26.95
CA ALA A 295 -37.44 -0.34 27.54
C ALA A 295 -37.12 -1.38 26.46
N PHE A 296 -35.85 -1.73 26.29
CA PHE A 296 -35.43 -2.75 25.33
C PHE A 296 -35.32 -4.13 26.00
N ASP A 297 -35.83 -5.15 25.33
CA ASP A 297 -35.44 -6.54 25.56
C ASP A 297 -34.24 -6.86 24.65
N ASP A 298 -33.08 -7.01 25.27
CA ASP A 298 -31.82 -7.43 24.65
C ASP A 298 -31.31 -8.78 25.19
N GLN A 299 -32.07 -9.41 26.09
CA GLN A 299 -31.59 -10.51 26.94
C GLN A 299 -31.22 -11.76 26.14
N LYS A 300 -31.87 -11.99 24.98
CA LYS A 300 -31.51 -13.07 24.05
C LYS A 300 -30.04 -12.97 23.62
N TRP A 301 -29.66 -11.85 23.00
CA TRP A 301 -28.32 -11.67 22.42
C TRP A 301 -27.25 -11.57 23.51
N LYS A 302 -27.61 -11.01 24.67
CA LYS A 302 -26.78 -11.04 25.87
C LYS A 302 -26.45 -12.48 26.30
N ASN A 303 -27.47 -13.34 26.43
CA ASN A 303 -27.26 -14.76 26.77
C ASN A 303 -26.38 -15.49 25.73
N GLU A 304 -26.56 -15.19 24.44
CA GLU A 304 -25.75 -15.76 23.36
C GLU A 304 -24.27 -15.34 23.47
N ALA A 305 -24.00 -14.08 23.81
CA ALA A 305 -22.63 -13.58 24.04
C ALA A 305 -22.00 -14.17 25.32
N GLU A 306 -22.73 -14.18 26.44
CA GLU A 306 -22.27 -14.77 27.70
C GLU A 306 -21.96 -16.27 27.54
N SER A 307 -22.79 -16.99 26.78
CA SER A 307 -22.59 -18.40 26.43
C SER A 307 -21.36 -18.63 25.54
N ALA A 308 -21.12 -17.79 24.53
CA ALA A 308 -19.94 -17.89 23.66
C ALA A 308 -18.63 -17.64 24.43
N VAL A 309 -18.61 -16.64 25.31
CA VAL A 309 -17.47 -16.35 26.19
C VAL A 309 -17.20 -17.51 27.15
N ALA A 310 -18.24 -18.03 27.80
CA ALA A 310 -18.11 -19.18 28.70
C ALA A 310 -17.60 -20.43 27.95
N SER A 311 -18.17 -20.74 26.78
CA SER A 311 -17.73 -21.88 25.95
C SER A 311 -16.27 -21.80 25.53
N PHE A 312 -15.77 -20.59 25.23
CA PHE A 312 -14.34 -20.39 24.95
C PHE A 312 -13.48 -20.53 26.20
N ARG A 313 -13.90 -19.96 27.34
CA ARG A 313 -13.18 -20.03 28.62
C ARG A 313 -13.05 -21.47 29.12
N ASP A 314 -14.12 -22.25 29.03
CA ASP A 314 -14.15 -23.62 29.52
C ASP A 314 -13.34 -24.58 28.62
N ALA A 315 -13.20 -24.24 27.33
CA ALA A 315 -12.34 -24.96 26.38
C ALA A 315 -10.86 -24.53 26.45
N PHE A 316 -10.58 -23.26 26.75
CA PHE A 316 -9.25 -22.65 26.72
C PHE A 316 -8.97 -21.78 27.97
N PRO A 317 -8.97 -22.36 29.18
CA PRO A 317 -8.82 -21.59 30.43
C PRO A 317 -7.45 -20.91 30.56
N ASP A 318 -6.40 -21.52 30.02
CA ASP A 318 -5.03 -20.99 30.03
C ASP A 318 -4.73 -20.05 28.84
N ALA A 319 -5.75 -19.49 28.17
CA ALA A 319 -5.54 -18.62 27.02
C ALA A 319 -4.87 -17.28 27.37
N VAL A 320 -3.78 -16.98 26.66
CA VAL A 320 -2.97 -15.77 26.83
C VAL A 320 -2.96 -14.98 25.52
N PHE A 321 -3.48 -13.76 25.58
CA PHE A 321 -3.72 -12.91 24.42
C PHE A 321 -2.60 -11.91 24.18
N SER A 322 -2.29 -11.70 22.90
CA SER A 322 -1.66 -10.48 22.37
C SER A 322 -2.68 -9.76 21.48
N VAL A 323 -2.92 -8.48 21.76
CA VAL A 323 -4.03 -7.69 21.17
C VAL A 323 -3.48 -6.51 20.38
N GLY A 324 -3.80 -6.43 19.09
CA GLY A 324 -3.28 -5.42 18.20
C GLY A 324 -4.28 -4.34 17.79
N GLU A 325 -3.76 -3.20 17.34
CA GLU A 325 -4.53 -2.10 16.73
C GLU A 325 -4.95 -2.45 15.29
N GLY A 326 -4.36 -3.49 14.70
CA GLY A 326 -4.64 -4.05 13.39
C GLY A 326 -5.99 -4.76 13.23
N MET A 327 -7.06 -4.24 13.83
CA MET A 327 -8.43 -4.76 13.76
C MET A 327 -9.48 -3.63 13.73
N ASN A 328 -10.73 -3.96 13.38
CA ASN A 328 -11.88 -3.05 13.42
C ASN A 328 -12.45 -2.93 14.85
N GLY A 329 -11.62 -2.47 15.80
CA GLY A 329 -11.96 -2.39 17.22
C GLY A 329 -10.99 -1.50 18.02
N ASN A 330 -11.29 -1.27 19.30
CA ASN A 330 -10.37 -0.57 20.21
C ASN A 330 -9.55 -1.62 20.99
N PRO A 331 -8.22 -1.69 20.83
CA PRO A 331 -7.40 -2.75 21.44
C PRO A 331 -7.36 -2.65 22.97
N PHE A 332 -7.41 -1.44 23.54
CA PHE A 332 -7.41 -1.25 25.00
C PHE A 332 -8.77 -1.63 25.62
N GLU A 333 -9.88 -1.41 24.93
CA GLU A 333 -11.22 -1.82 25.38
C GLU A 333 -11.41 -3.33 25.30
N LEU A 334 -11.00 -3.96 24.18
CA LEU A 334 -11.02 -5.42 24.04
C LEU A 334 -10.11 -6.10 25.08
N ALA A 335 -8.92 -5.55 25.34
CA ALA A 335 -8.06 -6.04 26.41
C ALA A 335 -8.73 -5.92 27.80
N CYS A 336 -9.50 -4.86 28.06
CA CYS A 336 -10.30 -4.76 29.28
C CYS A 336 -11.40 -5.83 29.36
N ALA A 337 -12.05 -6.16 28.24
CA ALA A 337 -13.05 -7.23 28.18
C ALA A 337 -12.43 -8.60 28.50
N LEU A 338 -11.32 -8.95 27.83
CA LEU A 338 -10.61 -10.22 28.02
C LEU A 338 -10.13 -10.40 29.46
N VAL A 339 -9.51 -9.38 30.06
CA VAL A 339 -9.05 -9.43 31.46
C VAL A 339 -10.20 -9.53 32.46
N ARG A 340 -11.36 -8.91 32.18
CA ARG A 340 -12.56 -9.03 33.02
C ARG A 340 -13.19 -10.43 33.00
N GLU A 341 -13.12 -11.11 31.86
CA GLU A 341 -13.61 -12.49 31.70
C GLU A 341 -12.64 -13.56 32.25
N GLY A 342 -11.48 -13.14 32.77
CA GLY A 342 -10.50 -14.00 33.45
C GLY A 342 -9.25 -14.35 32.63
N PHE A 343 -9.16 -13.91 31.38
CA PHE A 343 -8.02 -14.22 30.51
C PHE A 343 -6.81 -13.33 30.77
N ALA A 344 -5.61 -13.85 30.49
CA ALA A 344 -4.39 -13.05 30.53
C ALA A 344 -4.20 -12.28 29.22
N VAL A 345 -3.97 -10.96 29.30
CA VAL A 345 -3.48 -10.15 28.16
C VAL A 345 -2.04 -9.79 28.45
N ARG A 346 -1.09 -10.47 27.80
CA ARG A 346 0.35 -10.23 27.99
C ARG A 346 0.75 -8.86 27.47
N GLU A 347 0.19 -8.48 26.32
CA GLU A 347 0.61 -7.29 25.60
C GLU A 347 -0.43 -6.73 24.63
N ILE A 348 -0.25 -5.45 24.32
CA ILE A 348 -1.06 -4.65 23.41
C ILE A 348 -0.11 -3.92 22.44
N PHE A 349 -0.33 -4.07 21.13
CA PHE A 349 0.27 -3.21 20.12
C PHE A 349 -0.74 -2.10 19.78
N GLY A 350 -0.41 -0.82 20.02
CA GLY A 350 -1.36 0.24 19.66
C GLY A 350 -1.02 1.66 20.10
N THR A 351 -1.63 2.61 19.39
CA THR A 351 -1.42 4.05 19.55
C THR A 351 -2.05 4.56 20.86
N VAL A 352 -1.20 5.01 21.80
CA VAL A 352 -1.65 5.59 23.07
C VAL A 352 -2.01 7.07 22.88
N ASN A 353 -3.24 7.43 23.22
CA ASN A 353 -3.72 8.81 23.23
C ASN A 353 -4.49 9.10 24.54
N ALA A 354 -4.99 10.32 24.72
CA ALA A 354 -5.68 10.73 25.95
C ALA A 354 -6.94 9.90 26.27
N ASP A 355 -7.69 9.46 25.26
CA ASP A 355 -8.91 8.66 25.44
C ASP A 355 -8.57 7.21 25.86
N SER A 356 -7.42 6.67 25.39
CA SER A 356 -6.93 5.34 25.81
C SER A 356 -6.76 5.21 27.33
N PHE A 357 -6.58 6.32 28.07
CA PHE A 357 -6.39 6.28 29.52
C PHE A 357 -7.61 5.85 30.33
N VAL A 358 -8.82 5.89 29.75
CA VAL A 358 -10.00 5.30 30.43
C VAL A 358 -9.85 3.78 30.59
N TRP A 359 -9.19 3.13 29.62
CA TRP A 359 -8.93 1.69 29.61
C TRP A 359 -7.60 1.33 30.26
N ILE A 360 -6.52 2.10 30.01
CA ILE A 360 -5.20 1.86 30.63
C ILE A 360 -5.29 1.90 32.17
N ARG A 361 -6.16 2.73 32.76
CA ARG A 361 -6.41 2.73 34.21
C ARG A 361 -7.09 1.45 34.73
N VAL A 362 -7.96 0.83 33.93
CA VAL A 362 -8.60 -0.45 34.26
C VAL A 362 -7.58 -1.58 34.12
N LEU A 363 -6.79 -1.59 33.04
CA LEU A 363 -5.68 -2.54 32.86
C LEU A 363 -4.64 -2.41 33.98
N ALA A 364 -4.29 -1.21 34.42
CA ALA A 364 -3.37 -1.01 35.54
C ALA A 364 -3.86 -1.60 36.87
N ALA A 365 -5.17 -1.70 37.07
CA ALA A 365 -5.76 -2.28 38.28
C ALA A 365 -5.92 -3.80 38.21
N LEU A 366 -6.19 -4.36 37.02
CA LEU A 366 -6.50 -5.78 36.82
C LEU A 366 -5.34 -6.61 36.26
N SER A 367 -4.53 -6.03 35.38
CA SER A 367 -3.36 -6.64 34.73
C SER A 367 -2.21 -5.61 34.61
N PRO A 368 -1.60 -5.21 35.75
CA PRO A 368 -0.61 -4.12 35.81
C PRO A 368 0.64 -4.34 34.94
N GLN A 369 0.95 -5.59 34.59
CA GLN A 369 2.14 -5.97 33.83
C GLN A 369 1.91 -6.04 32.30
N THR A 370 0.67 -5.88 31.80
CA THR A 370 0.38 -5.88 30.37
C THR A 370 1.25 -4.83 29.66
N ARG A 371 2.06 -5.28 28.69
CA ARG A 371 2.99 -4.42 27.93
C ARG A 371 2.24 -3.67 26.85
N ILE A 372 2.58 -2.40 26.63
CA ILE A 372 1.99 -1.56 25.59
C ILE A 372 3.14 -1.05 24.71
N TYR A 373 3.13 -1.47 23.44
CA TYR A 373 4.12 -1.14 22.42
C TYR A 373 3.54 -0.17 21.39
N SER A 374 4.39 0.73 20.87
CA SER A 374 4.08 1.52 19.69
C SER A 374 4.40 0.73 18.42
N ASN A 375 3.34 0.40 17.66
CA ASN A 375 3.42 -0.22 16.35
C ASN A 375 4.35 0.49 15.35
N LEU A 376 4.61 1.78 15.57
CA LEU A 376 5.29 2.69 14.65
C LEU A 376 6.74 2.99 15.04
N HIS A 377 7.22 2.48 16.19
CA HIS A 377 8.56 2.80 16.71
C HIS A 377 9.68 2.03 15.96
N PRO A 378 10.86 2.63 15.68
CA PRO A 378 11.92 1.98 14.89
C PRO A 378 12.37 0.63 15.44
N ALA A 379 12.47 0.49 16.77
CA ALA A 379 12.82 -0.78 17.42
C ALA A 379 11.87 -1.96 17.11
N MET A 380 10.65 -1.73 16.59
CA MET A 380 9.76 -2.81 16.13
C MET A 380 10.33 -3.58 14.93
N LEU A 381 11.27 -2.99 14.17
CA LEU A 381 12.09 -3.71 13.19
C LEU A 381 12.81 -4.92 13.81
N HIS A 382 13.24 -4.78 15.07
CA HIS A 382 13.96 -5.78 15.85
C HIS A 382 13.08 -6.52 16.84
N TYR A 383 11.74 -6.39 16.76
CA TYR A 383 10.83 -7.18 17.57
C TYR A 383 11.12 -8.68 17.40
N ARG A 384 11.43 -9.33 18.52
CA ARG A 384 11.61 -10.77 18.70
C ARG A 384 10.70 -11.19 19.85
N GLU A 385 10.05 -12.34 19.72
CA GLU A 385 9.43 -12.95 20.89
C GLU A 385 10.53 -13.31 21.91
N HIS A 386 10.31 -13.02 23.20
CA HIS A 386 11.24 -13.33 24.28
C HIS A 386 11.29 -14.85 24.63
N TYR A 387 11.26 -15.75 23.64
CA TYR A 387 11.44 -17.19 23.86
C TYR A 387 11.91 -18.00 22.62
N ALA A 388 13.16 -17.80 22.18
CA ALA A 388 13.76 -18.59 21.09
C ALA A 388 15.24 -18.99 21.33
N ALA A 389 15.69 -19.03 22.59
CA ALA A 389 17.11 -19.21 22.95
C ALA A 389 17.37 -20.45 23.84
N SER A 390 16.48 -21.45 23.84
CA SER A 390 16.65 -22.68 24.63
C SER A 390 16.06 -23.95 24.01
N LEU A 391 15.72 -23.93 22.71
CA LEU A 391 15.12 -25.05 21.97
C LEU A 391 15.60 -25.03 20.50
N ASN A 392 16.89 -25.26 20.29
CA ASN A 392 17.53 -25.79 19.07
C ASN A 392 19.06 -25.69 19.20
N ASP A 393 19.60 -26.33 20.24
CA ASP A 393 21.03 -26.66 20.33
C ASP A 393 21.13 -28.20 20.34
N PRO A 394 21.03 -28.87 19.17
CA PRO A 394 21.18 -30.31 19.08
C PRO A 394 22.64 -30.67 19.37
N GLU A 395 22.83 -31.60 20.30
CA GLU A 395 24.11 -31.91 20.96
C GLU A 395 25.28 -32.10 19.95
N GLY A 396 26.29 -31.23 20.04
CA GLY A 396 27.46 -31.25 19.16
C GLY A 396 28.44 -32.37 19.51
N ASP A 397 28.42 -33.44 18.72
CA ASP A 397 29.23 -34.66 18.86
C ASP A 397 30.76 -34.44 18.92
N ASP A 398 31.34 -34.69 20.09
CA ASP A 398 32.70 -35.17 20.40
C ASP A 398 33.94 -34.64 19.62
N GLY A 399 33.95 -33.35 19.28
CA GLY A 399 35.11 -32.63 18.72
C GLY A 399 36.31 -32.41 19.68
N LYS A 400 36.95 -33.47 20.18
CA LYS A 400 38.07 -33.47 21.16
C LYS A 400 39.10 -32.33 21.01
N LYS A 401 39.18 -31.44 22.01
CA LYS A 401 40.44 -30.75 22.40
C LYS A 401 40.56 -30.64 23.93
N ASP A 402 41.54 -31.37 24.48
CA ASP A 402 41.96 -31.29 25.88
C ASP A 402 42.79 -30.02 26.14
N TYR A 403 42.46 -29.29 27.21
CA TYR A 403 43.42 -28.44 27.96
C TYR A 403 42.96 -28.27 29.42
N GLY A 404 43.17 -29.30 30.25
CA GLY A 404 42.95 -29.18 31.70
C GLY A 404 44.03 -28.38 32.45
N LYS A 405 43.63 -27.44 33.32
CA LYS A 405 44.20 -27.24 34.68
C LYS A 405 43.42 -26.21 35.52
N LYS A 406 43.42 -26.42 36.84
CA LYS A 406 42.74 -25.58 37.85
C LYS A 406 43.61 -24.39 38.29
N ALA A 407 42.97 -23.26 38.60
CA ALA A 407 43.48 -22.24 39.51
C ALA A 407 42.35 -21.82 40.48
N PRO A 408 42.63 -21.48 41.75
CA PRO A 408 41.60 -21.44 42.81
C PRO A 408 40.96 -20.06 43.02
N LEU A 409 39.80 -20.08 43.68
CA LEU A 409 39.06 -18.89 44.13
C LEU A 409 39.90 -18.01 45.07
N LYS A 410 39.78 -16.69 44.91
CA LYS A 410 39.87 -15.76 46.05
C LYS A 410 38.45 -15.36 46.47
N LYS A 411 38.18 -15.46 47.77
CA LYS A 411 37.08 -14.74 48.41
C LYS A 411 37.55 -13.32 48.70
N ASP A 412 36.67 -12.35 48.55
CA ASP A 412 36.65 -11.18 49.43
C ASP A 412 35.19 -10.77 49.68
N SER A 413 34.92 -10.19 50.85
CA SER A 413 33.57 -10.16 51.42
C SER A 413 32.89 -8.79 51.35
N GLY A 414 31.83 -8.69 50.54
CA GLY A 414 30.84 -7.60 50.57
C GLY A 414 29.49 -8.13 51.05
N LYS A 415 28.82 -7.44 51.96
CA LYS A 415 27.55 -7.88 52.58
C LYS A 415 26.40 -7.84 51.57
N GLU A 416 25.67 -8.95 51.42
CA GLU A 416 24.34 -8.94 50.81
C GLU A 416 23.28 -8.47 51.81
N ASP A 417 22.29 -7.73 51.32
CA ASP A 417 21.10 -7.30 52.06
C ASP A 417 19.98 -8.35 51.87
N PRO A 418 19.42 -8.97 52.94
CA PRO A 418 18.52 -10.11 52.83
C PRO A 418 17.08 -9.68 52.42
N GLY A 419 16.95 -9.07 51.24
CA GLY A 419 15.80 -8.24 50.87
C GLY A 419 15.11 -8.53 49.53
N LYS A 420 15.41 -9.64 48.81
CA LYS A 420 14.59 -10.13 47.68
C LYS A 420 14.88 -11.57 47.24
N ARG A 421 13.95 -12.48 47.58
CA ARG A 421 13.72 -13.75 46.86
C ARG A 421 12.23 -13.89 46.54
N GLU A 422 11.73 -13.01 45.69
CA GLU A 422 10.46 -13.26 45.02
C GLU A 422 10.68 -14.39 43.99
N THR A 423 9.93 -15.48 44.13
CA THR A 423 10.04 -16.64 43.25
C THR A 423 9.53 -16.29 41.86
N GLY A 424 10.42 -16.26 40.87
CA GLY A 424 10.07 -15.91 39.50
C GLY A 424 9.07 -16.88 38.88
N LYS A 425 7.78 -16.48 38.86
CA LYS A 425 6.85 -17.00 37.84
C LYS A 425 7.40 -16.59 36.48
N LYS A 426 7.51 -17.53 35.55
CA LYS A 426 7.82 -17.20 34.16
C LYS A 426 6.70 -16.32 33.60
N ASP A 427 7.08 -15.30 32.84
CA ASP A 427 6.19 -14.52 31.99
C ASP A 427 5.48 -15.48 31.01
N PRO A 428 4.14 -15.57 31.00
CA PRO A 428 3.43 -16.60 30.23
C PRO A 428 3.59 -16.36 28.73
N ALA A 429 3.76 -17.44 27.97
CA ALA A 429 3.79 -17.39 26.51
C ALA A 429 2.42 -16.91 25.96
N VAL A 430 2.42 -16.26 24.80
CA VAL A 430 1.16 -15.93 24.10
C VAL A 430 0.63 -17.23 23.47
N THR A 431 -0.68 -17.46 23.51
CA THR A 431 -1.33 -18.63 22.90
C THR A 431 -2.19 -18.27 21.70
N ILE A 432 -2.65 -17.02 21.61
CA ILE A 432 -3.58 -16.53 20.59
C ILE A 432 -3.37 -15.03 20.33
N THR A 433 -3.63 -14.61 19.09
CA THR A 433 -3.55 -13.21 18.66
C THR A 433 -4.87 -12.68 18.13
N ILE A 434 -5.11 -11.38 18.37
CA ILE A 434 -6.22 -10.64 17.75
C ILE A 434 -5.65 -9.41 17.07
N GLY A 435 -5.94 -9.24 15.78
CA GLY A 435 -5.41 -8.16 14.95
C GLY A 435 -4.27 -8.59 14.03
N ARG A 436 -4.21 -8.00 12.84
CA ARG A 436 -3.21 -8.29 11.79
C ARG A 436 -1.77 -8.07 12.27
N ASP A 437 -1.54 -7.07 13.11
CA ASP A 437 -0.27 -6.69 13.71
C ASP A 437 0.17 -7.63 14.84
N ALA A 438 -0.72 -7.97 15.76
CA ALA A 438 -0.42 -8.99 16.78
C ALA A 438 -0.04 -10.32 16.12
N GLY A 439 -0.83 -10.79 15.15
CA GLY A 439 -0.49 -11.99 14.39
C GLY A 439 0.76 -11.86 13.49
N TRP A 440 1.18 -10.66 13.10
CA TRP A 440 2.43 -10.46 12.36
C TRP A 440 3.67 -10.57 13.25
N TYR A 441 3.59 -10.11 14.50
CA TYR A 441 4.67 -10.26 15.46
C TYR A 441 4.75 -11.66 16.09
N HIS A 442 3.67 -12.46 15.97
CA HIS A 442 3.58 -13.87 16.39
C HIS A 442 3.20 -14.78 15.20
N PRO A 443 4.15 -15.11 14.31
CA PRO A 443 3.88 -15.81 13.05
C PRO A 443 3.39 -17.26 13.23
N GLU A 444 3.71 -17.92 14.34
CA GLU A 444 3.37 -19.34 14.56
C GLU A 444 2.07 -19.55 15.37
N LEU A 445 1.41 -18.47 15.82
CA LEU A 445 0.23 -18.56 16.68
C LEU A 445 -1.11 -18.43 15.92
N PRO A 446 -2.19 -19.07 16.42
CA PRO A 446 -3.55 -18.82 15.97
C PRO A 446 -3.90 -17.33 15.97
N ASN A 447 -4.60 -16.86 14.94
CA ASN A 447 -4.86 -15.44 14.74
C ASN A 447 -6.25 -15.16 14.16
N VAL A 448 -7.03 -14.35 14.87
CA VAL A 448 -8.24 -13.72 14.36
C VAL A 448 -7.91 -12.27 14.00
N GLN A 449 -7.70 -11.99 12.72
CA GLN A 449 -7.30 -10.64 12.28
C GLN A 449 -8.36 -9.57 12.58
N TRP A 450 -9.65 -9.94 12.59
CA TRP A 450 -10.79 -9.07 12.90
C TRP A 450 -10.82 -7.73 12.12
N ILE A 451 -10.32 -7.72 10.88
CA ILE A 451 -10.18 -6.54 10.01
C ILE A 451 -11.39 -6.25 9.09
N SER A 452 -12.39 -7.13 9.02
CA SER A 452 -13.46 -7.01 8.00
C SER A 452 -14.15 -5.64 8.01
N ASP A 453 -14.40 -5.11 6.80
CA ASP A 453 -15.20 -3.90 6.58
C ASP A 453 -16.65 -4.11 7.08
N VAL A 454 -17.22 -5.31 6.91
CA VAL A 454 -18.55 -5.72 7.41
C VAL A 454 -18.39 -6.52 8.70
N GLN A 455 -19.01 -6.07 9.79
CA GLN A 455 -19.00 -6.75 11.08
C GLN A 455 -20.34 -6.60 11.81
N PRO A 456 -20.67 -7.54 12.72
CA PRO A 456 -21.71 -7.31 13.72
C PRO A 456 -21.35 -6.15 14.67
N PHE A 457 -22.35 -5.63 15.38
CA PHE A 457 -22.21 -4.59 16.41
C PHE A 457 -22.95 -5.02 17.68
N GLY A 458 -22.43 -4.65 18.85
CA GLY A 458 -23.03 -5.00 20.14
C GLY A 458 -22.73 -6.45 20.56
N TYR A 459 -23.68 -7.12 21.21
CA TYR A 459 -23.49 -8.49 21.73
C TYR A 459 -23.13 -9.47 20.63
N GLY A 460 -23.75 -9.34 19.45
CA GLY A 460 -23.40 -10.16 18.28
C GLY A 460 -21.93 -10.05 17.85
N ALA A 461 -21.25 -8.94 18.17
CA ALA A 461 -19.81 -8.79 17.95
C ALA A 461 -18.96 -9.58 18.95
N VAL A 462 -19.44 -9.75 20.19
CA VAL A 462 -18.81 -10.62 21.20
C VAL A 462 -19.00 -12.08 20.80
N THR A 463 -20.23 -12.50 20.49
CA THR A 463 -20.55 -13.86 20.05
C THR A 463 -19.72 -14.28 18.84
N ALA A 464 -19.68 -13.44 17.80
CA ALA A 464 -18.92 -13.72 16.59
C ALA A 464 -17.40 -13.74 16.81
N LEU A 465 -16.86 -12.87 17.67
CA LEU A 465 -15.45 -12.87 18.01
C LEU A 465 -15.04 -14.14 18.77
N PHE A 466 -15.74 -14.49 19.85
CA PHE A 466 -15.38 -15.67 20.66
C PHE A 466 -15.57 -16.99 19.90
N ASN A 467 -16.55 -17.09 19.01
CA ASN A 467 -16.67 -18.22 18.09
C ASN A 467 -15.46 -18.32 17.14
N ALA A 468 -15.01 -17.21 16.55
CA ALA A 468 -13.84 -17.18 15.68
C ALA A 468 -12.53 -17.50 16.44
N LEU A 469 -12.37 -17.00 17.67
CA LEU A 469 -11.23 -17.33 18.54
C LEU A 469 -11.20 -18.83 18.87
N GLY A 470 -12.37 -19.42 19.18
CA GLY A 470 -12.50 -20.85 19.45
C GLY A 470 -12.19 -21.72 18.23
N GLU A 471 -12.54 -21.26 17.03
CA GLU A 471 -12.18 -21.93 15.78
C GLU A 471 -10.66 -21.87 15.51
N ALA A 472 -10.06 -20.68 15.67
CA ALA A 472 -8.62 -20.48 15.52
C ALA A 472 -7.81 -21.39 16.46
N MET A 473 -8.20 -21.47 17.74
CA MET A 473 -7.56 -22.35 18.73
C MET A 473 -7.68 -23.84 18.38
N ARG A 474 -8.84 -24.29 17.86
CA ARG A 474 -9.06 -25.70 17.50
C ARG A 474 -8.37 -26.14 16.20
N THR A 475 -8.11 -25.20 15.29
CA THR A 475 -7.58 -25.50 13.93
C THR A 475 -6.15 -25.03 13.70
N GLY A 476 -5.60 -24.18 14.57
CA GLY A 476 -4.36 -23.45 14.30
C GLY A 476 -4.52 -22.36 13.23
N SER A 477 -5.75 -22.03 12.83
CA SER A 477 -5.99 -21.14 11.68
C SER A 477 -5.66 -19.68 11.98
N ARG A 478 -5.31 -18.96 10.90
CA ARG A 478 -4.81 -17.59 10.93
C ARG A 478 -5.51 -16.83 9.79
N GLY A 479 -6.53 -16.04 10.09
CA GLY A 479 -7.46 -15.57 9.06
C GLY A 479 -8.33 -14.37 9.43
N GLY A 480 -9.08 -13.90 8.43
CA GLY A 480 -10.12 -12.89 8.61
C GLY A 480 -11.44 -13.50 9.11
N PHE A 481 -12.21 -12.71 9.85
CA PHE A 481 -13.62 -13.03 10.10
C PHE A 481 -14.45 -12.62 8.88
N SER A 482 -15.02 -13.60 8.19
CA SER A 482 -15.98 -13.40 7.10
C SER A 482 -17.39 -13.68 7.60
N PRO A 483 -18.24 -12.67 7.83
CA PRO A 483 -19.65 -12.91 8.14
C PRO A 483 -20.38 -13.43 6.91
N GLU A 484 -21.49 -14.14 7.11
CA GLU A 484 -22.49 -14.31 6.06
C GLU A 484 -23.10 -12.94 5.71
N ILE A 485 -23.37 -12.72 4.42
CA ILE A 485 -23.92 -11.47 3.88
C ILE A 485 -24.99 -11.78 2.85
N THR A 486 -26.26 -11.76 3.27
CA THR A 486 -27.41 -11.77 2.36
C THR A 486 -27.68 -10.35 1.89
N LEU A 487 -26.91 -9.89 0.89
CA LEU A 487 -27.39 -8.77 0.06
C LEU A 487 -28.75 -9.18 -0.53
N GLY A 488 -29.72 -8.28 -0.51
CA GLY A 488 -31.13 -8.60 -0.73
C GLY A 488 -31.48 -9.02 -2.16
N GLU A 489 -31.11 -10.25 -2.55
CA GLU A 489 -31.46 -10.85 -3.83
C GLU A 489 -32.96 -11.15 -3.92
N LYS A 490 -33.69 -10.23 -4.55
CA LYS A 490 -34.79 -10.60 -5.43
C LYS A 490 -34.37 -10.38 -6.87
N ASP A 491 -33.54 -11.32 -7.31
CA ASP A 491 -33.35 -11.86 -8.67
C ASP A 491 -31.95 -12.50 -8.69
N GLY A 492 -31.90 -13.80 -8.44
CA GLY A 492 -30.78 -14.39 -7.70
C GLY A 492 -29.61 -14.95 -8.51
N VAL A 493 -28.39 -14.74 -7.98
CA VAL A 493 -27.18 -15.52 -8.29
C VAL A 493 -26.33 -15.59 -7.02
N SER A 494 -26.79 -16.41 -6.06
CA SER A 494 -26.08 -16.66 -4.80
C SER A 494 -24.59 -16.96 -5.04
N ARG A 495 -23.73 -16.17 -4.39
CA ARG A 495 -22.27 -16.27 -4.47
C ARG A 495 -21.67 -16.19 -3.07
N THR A 496 -21.32 -17.35 -2.53
CA THR A 496 -20.34 -17.46 -1.45
C THR A 496 -19.01 -16.86 -1.91
N VAL A 497 -18.45 -15.93 -1.13
CA VAL A 497 -17.08 -15.44 -1.35
C VAL A 497 -16.12 -16.41 -0.70
N GLN A 498 -15.72 -17.43 -1.46
CA GLN A 498 -14.69 -18.38 -1.06
C GLN A 498 -13.37 -17.97 -1.73
N GLU A 499 -12.33 -17.72 -0.93
CA GLU A 499 -10.97 -17.54 -1.45
C GLU A 499 -10.49 -18.87 -2.01
N ASP A 500 -10.21 -18.96 -3.31
CA ASP A 500 -9.68 -20.20 -3.89
C ASP A 500 -8.68 -20.02 -5.02
N ARG A 501 -7.87 -21.07 -5.24
CA ARG A 501 -6.63 -21.05 -6.01
C ARG A 501 -6.86 -21.56 -7.44
N ALA A 502 -6.23 -20.93 -8.43
CA ALA A 502 -6.42 -21.25 -9.83
C ALA A 502 -5.62 -22.48 -10.31
N ALA A 503 -6.32 -23.51 -10.82
CA ALA A 503 -5.84 -24.55 -11.75
C ALA A 503 -7.06 -25.25 -12.44
N PRO A 504 -6.92 -25.96 -13.59
CA PRO A 504 -7.92 -25.78 -14.66
C PRO A 504 -8.57 -27.03 -15.32
N GLY A 505 -9.83 -26.86 -15.75
CA GLY A 505 -10.34 -27.26 -17.09
C GLY A 505 -10.95 -28.67 -17.31
N THR A 506 -12.09 -28.73 -18.03
CA THR A 506 -12.41 -29.67 -19.15
C THR A 506 -13.73 -29.25 -19.85
N GLU A 507 -14.06 -29.85 -21.01
CA GLU A 507 -15.13 -29.44 -21.94
C GLU A 507 -16.30 -30.46 -22.03
N GLU A 508 -17.52 -30.03 -22.40
CA GLU A 508 -18.17 -30.35 -23.70
C GLU A 508 -19.71 -30.13 -23.76
N LYS A 509 -20.21 -29.84 -24.99
CA LYS A 509 -21.54 -30.09 -25.63
C LYS A 509 -22.85 -29.90 -24.82
N ALA A 510 -23.91 -29.16 -25.22
CA ALA A 510 -24.49 -28.70 -26.50
C ALA A 510 -25.55 -29.62 -27.17
N GLU A 511 -26.78 -29.10 -27.37
CA GLU A 511 -27.71 -29.52 -28.46
C GLU A 511 -28.78 -28.43 -28.80
N LYS A 512 -29.63 -28.67 -29.82
CA LYS A 512 -30.56 -27.69 -30.45
C LYS A 512 -31.95 -28.28 -30.77
N THR A 513 -32.96 -27.41 -30.88
CA THR A 513 -34.17 -27.52 -31.75
C THR A 513 -34.84 -26.11 -31.75
N GLU A 514 -35.25 -25.44 -32.86
CA GLU A 514 -36.31 -25.72 -33.86
C GLU A 514 -37.71 -25.96 -33.24
N ARG A 515 -38.85 -25.40 -33.68
CA ARG A 515 -39.27 -24.61 -34.89
C ARG A 515 -40.63 -23.88 -34.58
N ALA A 516 -41.38 -23.09 -35.39
CA ALA A 516 -41.33 -22.60 -36.78
C ALA A 516 -42.22 -21.33 -37.04
N GLU A 517 -42.00 -20.64 -38.17
CA GLU A 517 -42.94 -20.19 -39.24
C GLU A 517 -44.40 -19.72 -38.91
N ARG A 518 -44.86 -18.47 -39.21
CA ARG A 518 -45.23 -17.76 -40.50
C ARG A 518 -46.78 -17.79 -40.79
N PRO A 519 -47.39 -17.10 -41.81
CA PRO A 519 -46.90 -16.10 -42.78
C PRO A 519 -47.81 -14.85 -43.14
N GLU A 520 -47.22 -13.85 -43.83
CA GLU A 520 -47.77 -13.07 -45.00
C GLU A 520 -48.94 -12.03 -44.86
N ARG A 521 -49.21 -11.08 -45.80
CA ARG A 521 -48.82 -10.91 -47.24
C ARG A 521 -48.96 -9.45 -47.81
N VAL A 522 -48.42 -9.19 -49.03
CA VAL A 522 -48.78 -8.11 -50.05
C VAL A 522 -48.42 -6.63 -49.71
N GLU A 523 -47.82 -5.77 -50.57
CA GLU A 523 -47.06 -5.92 -51.86
C GLU A 523 -46.13 -4.70 -52.19
N LYS A 524 -45.61 -4.62 -53.44
CA LYS A 524 -44.48 -3.82 -53.98
C LYS A 524 -44.94 -2.50 -54.71
N PRO A 525 -44.09 -1.60 -55.34
CA PRO A 525 -42.79 -1.85 -56.00
C PRO A 525 -41.62 -0.82 -55.93
N GLU A 526 -40.40 -1.38 -55.98
CA GLU A 526 -39.20 -1.01 -56.77
C GLU A 526 -38.69 0.44 -56.96
N ARG A 527 -37.41 0.64 -56.55
CA ARG A 527 -36.36 1.16 -57.44
C ARG A 527 -34.97 0.58 -57.08
N ALA A 528 -34.02 0.64 -58.01
CA ALA A 528 -32.76 -0.12 -58.00
C ALA A 528 -31.70 0.34 -56.97
N GLU A 529 -30.79 -0.58 -56.66
CA GLU A 529 -29.81 -0.52 -55.58
C GLU A 529 -28.60 0.41 -55.84
N LYS A 530 -28.00 0.88 -54.74
CA LYS A 530 -26.56 1.14 -54.62
C LYS A 530 -26.08 0.45 -53.34
N PRO A 531 -24.87 -0.14 -53.30
CA PRO A 531 -24.37 -0.78 -52.09
C PRO A 531 -24.16 0.27 -50.98
N GLU A 532 -24.82 0.07 -49.84
CA GLU A 532 -24.61 0.92 -48.67
C GLU A 532 -23.19 0.75 -48.12
N ARG A 533 -22.51 1.88 -47.96
CA ARG A 533 -21.21 1.96 -47.28
C ARG A 533 -21.46 1.75 -45.80
N ALA A 534 -21.27 0.51 -45.31
CA ALA A 534 -21.44 0.16 -43.91
C ALA A 534 -20.81 1.21 -42.98
N GLU A 535 -21.63 1.81 -42.12
CA GLU A 535 -21.21 2.93 -41.29
C GLU A 535 -20.18 2.46 -40.27
N ARG A 536 -18.98 3.06 -40.33
CA ARG A 536 -18.00 2.93 -39.26
C ARG A 536 -18.48 3.79 -38.08
N PRO A 537 -18.30 3.35 -36.83
CA PRO A 537 -18.38 4.25 -35.69
C PRO A 537 -17.21 5.23 -35.77
N GLU A 538 -17.43 6.41 -36.37
CA GLU A 538 -16.46 7.49 -36.35
C GLU A 538 -16.34 8.02 -34.92
N MET A 539 -15.25 7.66 -34.22
CA MET A 539 -14.75 8.48 -33.10
C MET A 539 -14.33 9.83 -33.68
N GLY A 540 -15.31 10.74 -33.77
CA GLY A 540 -15.18 11.96 -34.55
C GLY A 540 -14.05 12.86 -34.07
N GLU A 541 -13.31 13.42 -35.03
CA GLU A 541 -12.26 14.41 -34.79
C GLU A 541 -12.81 15.78 -34.35
N ARG A 542 -13.53 15.82 -33.22
CA ARG A 542 -13.74 17.04 -32.46
C ARG A 542 -12.60 17.17 -31.46
N THR A 543 -11.69 18.10 -31.74
CA THR A 543 -10.39 18.22 -31.08
C THR A 543 -10.51 18.45 -29.58
N GLU A 544 -10.52 17.38 -28.79
CA GLU A 544 -10.29 17.47 -27.35
C GLU A 544 -8.93 18.13 -27.13
N LYS A 545 -8.89 19.21 -26.35
CA LYS A 545 -7.62 19.80 -25.91
C LYS A 545 -6.95 18.82 -24.94
N ARG A 546 -6.05 17.98 -25.46
CA ARG A 546 -5.24 17.01 -24.70
C ARG A 546 -4.71 17.63 -23.41
N ILE A 547 -5.29 17.24 -22.28
CA ILE A 547 -4.97 17.79 -20.97
C ILE A 547 -3.70 17.09 -20.48
N ARG A 548 -2.53 17.70 -20.68
CA ARG A 548 -1.25 17.11 -20.26
C ARG A 548 -1.29 16.69 -18.79
N GLY A 549 -0.97 15.43 -18.50
CA GLY A 549 -1.04 14.77 -17.20
C GLY A 549 -2.36 14.03 -16.92
N PHE A 550 -3.41 14.19 -17.74
CA PHE A 550 -4.67 13.47 -17.54
C PHE A 550 -4.55 12.00 -17.99
N ARG A 551 -5.01 11.08 -17.13
CA ARG A 551 -5.09 9.63 -17.42
C ARG A 551 -6.51 9.14 -17.16
N ARG A 552 -7.10 8.50 -18.16
CA ARG A 552 -8.44 7.89 -18.17
C ARG A 552 -8.39 6.39 -17.89
N PHE A 553 -7.28 5.73 -18.25
CA PHE A 553 -7.14 4.28 -18.18
C PHE A 553 -6.00 3.83 -17.26
N THR A 554 -4.84 4.49 -17.34
CA THR A 554 -3.66 4.13 -16.54
C THR A 554 -3.66 4.78 -15.16
N THR A 555 -3.15 4.05 -14.18
CA THR A 555 -2.75 4.62 -12.88
C THR A 555 -1.30 5.12 -12.96
N PRO A 556 -0.84 5.99 -12.03
CA PRO A 556 0.54 6.44 -12.02
C PRO A 556 1.52 5.29 -11.74
N PHE A 557 2.58 5.24 -12.54
CA PHE A 557 3.68 4.26 -12.44
C PHE A 557 4.60 4.57 -11.23
N ALA A 558 5.50 3.65 -10.91
CA ALA A 558 6.45 3.77 -9.80
C ALA A 558 7.31 5.05 -9.91
N PRO A 559 7.33 5.90 -8.87
CA PRO A 559 8.09 7.15 -8.85
C PRO A 559 9.57 6.95 -8.51
N ASP A 560 10.37 8.00 -8.72
CA ASP A 560 11.81 8.03 -8.45
C ASP A 560 12.20 7.62 -7.01
N GLN A 561 11.50 8.13 -6.01
CA GLN A 561 11.65 7.73 -4.60
C GLN A 561 11.49 6.22 -4.36
N SER A 562 10.67 5.50 -5.15
CA SER A 562 10.53 4.04 -5.05
C SER A 562 11.73 3.32 -5.65
N GLY A 563 12.24 3.78 -6.79
CA GLY A 563 13.47 3.28 -7.39
C GLY A 563 14.70 3.51 -6.50
N ALA A 564 14.73 4.64 -5.78
CA ALA A 564 15.78 4.93 -4.80
C ALA A 564 15.77 3.92 -3.62
N VAL A 565 14.61 3.67 -3.00
CA VAL A 565 14.48 2.64 -1.95
C VAL A 565 14.84 1.26 -2.48
N SER A 566 14.42 0.91 -3.71
CA SER A 566 14.67 -0.43 -4.27
C SER A 566 16.15 -0.71 -4.54
N VAL A 567 16.99 0.31 -4.76
CA VAL A 567 18.46 0.17 -4.79
C VAL A 567 19.06 0.07 -3.39
N LEU A 568 18.51 0.78 -2.41
CA LEU A 568 19.04 0.86 -1.05
C LEU A 568 18.64 -0.33 -0.16
N TYR A 569 17.60 -1.09 -0.55
CA TYR A 569 16.93 -2.09 0.27
C TYR A 569 17.87 -3.11 0.93
N ASP A 570 18.80 -3.66 0.15
CA ASP A 570 19.74 -4.71 0.58
C ASP A 570 21.08 -4.14 1.10
N MET A 571 21.29 -2.82 1.06
CA MET A 571 22.62 -2.21 1.22
C MET A 571 23.13 -2.20 2.67
N GLY A 572 22.30 -2.49 3.67
CA GLY A 572 22.68 -2.48 5.09
C GLY A 572 22.79 -1.08 5.69
N GLY A 573 21.89 -0.16 5.31
CA GLY A 573 21.79 1.20 5.84
C GLY A 573 20.36 1.63 6.10
N ILE A 574 20.19 2.71 6.88
CA ILE A 574 18.87 3.26 7.22
C ILE A 574 18.36 4.12 6.07
N SER A 575 17.18 3.83 5.53
CA SER A 575 16.55 4.60 4.45
C SER A 575 15.39 5.43 4.99
N VAL A 576 15.59 6.75 5.13
CA VAL A 576 14.58 7.69 5.60
C VAL A 576 13.90 8.38 4.43
N VAL A 577 12.64 8.04 4.19
CA VAL A 577 11.78 8.72 3.22
C VAL A 577 11.21 9.99 3.88
N CYS A 578 11.48 11.15 3.28
CA CYS A 578 11.09 12.44 3.82
C CYS A 578 9.62 12.76 3.52
N ASP A 579 8.72 12.09 4.25
CA ASP A 579 7.27 12.20 4.08
C ASP A 579 6.50 12.11 5.41
N ALA A 580 5.17 12.15 5.35
CA ALA A 580 4.28 12.05 6.50
C ALA A 580 3.90 10.59 6.89
N GLY A 581 4.15 9.62 6.00
CA GLY A 581 3.81 8.20 6.11
C GLY A 581 3.22 7.61 4.81
N GLY A 582 2.52 8.43 4.01
CA GLY A 582 1.79 7.98 2.82
C GLY A 582 2.64 7.67 1.57
N CYS A 583 3.80 8.31 1.39
CA CYS A 583 4.77 7.91 0.36
C CYS A 583 5.49 6.64 0.79
N THR A 584 5.91 6.55 2.05
CA THR A 584 6.54 5.34 2.61
C THR A 584 5.62 4.13 2.51
N GLY A 585 4.35 4.27 2.88
CA GLY A 585 3.35 3.21 2.75
C GLY A 585 3.01 2.84 1.31
N ASN A 586 3.19 3.73 0.33
CA ASN A 586 3.07 3.39 -1.09
C ASN A 586 4.29 2.60 -1.59
N ILE A 587 5.50 2.98 -1.18
CA ILE A 587 6.73 2.25 -1.52
C ILE A 587 6.68 0.83 -0.94
N CYS A 588 6.54 0.72 0.38
CA CYS A 588 6.57 -0.54 1.11
C CYS A 588 5.34 -1.44 0.85
N GLY A 589 4.21 -0.87 0.41
CA GLY A 589 2.99 -1.62 0.10
C GLY A 589 2.82 -2.04 -1.36
N PHE A 590 3.44 -1.34 -2.32
CA PHE A 590 3.11 -1.50 -3.75
C PHE A 590 4.31 -1.45 -4.72
N ASP A 591 5.45 -0.87 -4.34
CA ASP A 591 6.63 -0.78 -5.23
C ASP A 591 7.80 -1.66 -4.78
N GLU A 592 7.87 -2.08 -3.52
CA GLU A 592 8.96 -2.92 -3.01
C GLU A 592 8.50 -4.34 -2.62
N PRO A 593 8.53 -5.31 -3.54
CA PRO A 593 8.00 -6.65 -3.33
C PRO A 593 8.82 -7.51 -2.34
N ARG A 594 9.98 -7.03 -1.86
CA ARG A 594 10.72 -7.64 -0.76
C ARG A 594 10.13 -7.34 0.63
N TRP A 595 9.33 -6.28 0.79
CA TRP A 595 8.84 -5.82 2.11
C TRP A 595 8.06 -6.89 2.91
N PHE A 596 7.36 -7.77 2.20
CA PHE A 596 6.57 -8.86 2.79
C PHE A 596 7.40 -10.14 3.06
N LYS A 597 8.68 -10.17 2.67
CA LYS A 597 9.56 -11.35 2.74
C LYS A 597 10.71 -11.15 3.74
N GLU A 598 11.30 -9.96 3.78
CA GLU A 598 12.47 -9.66 4.61
C GLU A 598 12.41 -8.24 5.18
N ARG A 599 12.89 -8.06 6.42
CA ARG A 599 12.83 -6.76 7.12
C ARG A 599 14.02 -5.88 6.74
N SER A 600 13.78 -4.74 6.08
CA SER A 600 14.78 -3.69 5.86
C SER A 600 14.48 -2.41 6.65
N ALA A 601 15.50 -1.59 6.91
CA ALA A 601 15.45 -0.37 7.72
C ALA A 601 14.89 0.84 6.94
N VAL A 602 13.72 0.67 6.33
CA VAL A 602 12.98 1.74 5.64
C VAL A 602 12.02 2.40 6.63
N PHE A 603 12.18 3.71 6.82
CA PHE A 603 11.37 4.50 7.74
C PHE A 603 10.82 5.77 7.07
N SER A 604 9.65 6.21 7.51
CA SER A 604 9.15 7.56 7.24
C SER A 604 9.76 8.55 8.23
N ALA A 605 10.10 9.76 7.75
CA ALA A 605 10.43 10.91 8.59
C ALA A 605 9.30 11.30 9.58
N GLY A 606 8.06 10.94 9.26
CA GLY A 606 6.89 11.34 10.05
C GLY A 606 6.70 12.86 10.05
N LEU A 607 6.88 13.51 8.90
CA LEU A 607 6.68 14.95 8.73
C LEU A 607 5.23 15.35 9.08
N ARG A 608 5.08 16.52 9.68
CA ARG A 608 3.80 17.15 10.01
C ARG A 608 3.72 18.53 9.36
N ASP A 609 2.52 19.07 9.26
CA ASP A 609 2.26 20.43 8.75
C ASP A 609 3.21 21.48 9.33
N MET A 610 3.32 21.58 10.66
CA MET A 610 4.18 22.54 11.34
C MET A 610 5.69 22.26 11.17
N ASP A 611 6.10 21.03 10.89
CA ASP A 611 7.52 20.71 10.66
C ASP A 611 7.94 21.02 9.22
N ALA A 612 7.03 20.88 8.24
CA ALA A 612 7.20 21.33 6.86
C ALA A 612 7.14 22.87 6.73
N ILE A 613 6.21 23.53 7.43
CA ILE A 613 6.06 25.00 7.42
C ILE A 613 7.25 25.72 8.09
N LEU A 614 7.83 25.13 9.14
CA LEU A 614 8.93 25.75 9.91
C LEU A 614 10.33 25.24 9.53
N GLY A 615 10.47 24.35 8.53
CA GLY A 615 11.76 23.84 8.08
C GLY A 615 12.57 23.14 9.18
N ARG A 616 11.94 22.25 9.95
CA ARG A 616 12.52 21.68 11.19
C ARG A 616 13.50 20.52 10.96
N ASP A 617 14.52 20.77 10.14
CA ASP A 617 15.57 19.80 9.78
C ASP A 617 16.30 19.23 11.00
N ASP A 618 16.53 20.04 12.06
CA ASP A 618 17.11 19.58 13.32
C ASP A 618 16.34 18.40 13.94
N ARG A 619 15.00 18.41 13.88
CA ARG A 619 14.18 17.29 14.40
C ARG A 619 14.36 16.03 13.58
N LEU A 620 14.52 16.15 12.26
CA LEU A 620 14.77 14.99 11.40
C LEU A 620 16.15 14.39 11.66
N VAL A 621 17.14 15.24 11.92
CA VAL A 621 18.49 14.85 12.37
C VAL A 621 18.45 14.15 13.74
N GLU A 622 17.64 14.64 14.69
CA GLU A 622 17.45 13.99 15.99
C GLU A 622 16.76 12.63 15.86
N LYS A 623 15.64 12.55 15.14
CA LYS A 623 14.94 11.29 14.84
C LYS A 623 15.85 10.24 14.22
N LEU A 624 16.67 10.64 13.23
CA LEU A 624 17.63 9.74 12.58
C LEU A 624 18.76 9.32 13.52
N ALA A 625 19.23 10.20 14.42
CA ALA A 625 20.23 9.83 15.42
C ALA A 625 19.69 8.84 16.47
N GLU A 626 18.43 8.96 16.88
CA GLU A 626 17.79 7.99 17.76
C GLU A 626 17.58 6.63 17.07
N ALA A 627 17.16 6.62 15.80
CA ALA A 627 17.05 5.38 15.01
C ALA A 627 18.42 4.71 14.77
N ALA A 628 19.48 5.49 14.50
CA ALA A 628 20.84 4.98 14.30
C ALA A 628 21.48 4.39 15.57
N GLN A 629 20.96 4.69 16.76
CA GLN A 629 21.36 4.03 18.01
C GLN A 629 20.65 2.68 18.22
N GLN A 630 19.46 2.50 17.62
CA GLN A 630 18.63 1.30 17.77
C GLN A 630 18.84 0.27 16.65
N THR A 631 19.20 0.74 15.45
CA THR A 631 19.32 -0.09 14.24
C THR A 631 20.77 -0.18 13.76
N PRO A 632 21.41 -1.37 13.77
CA PRO A 632 22.74 -1.56 13.22
C PRO A 632 22.78 -1.20 11.72
N ALA A 633 23.54 -0.15 11.38
CA ALA A 633 23.56 0.42 10.04
C ALA A 633 24.96 0.96 9.70
N ARG A 634 25.40 0.74 8.46
CA ARG A 634 26.72 1.20 7.99
C ARG A 634 26.70 2.61 7.38
N PHE A 635 25.51 3.10 7.05
CA PHE A 635 25.23 4.44 6.52
C PHE A 635 23.75 4.78 6.72
N ALA A 636 23.36 6.02 6.42
CA ALA A 636 21.96 6.39 6.24
C ALA A 636 21.73 7.11 4.90
N ALA A 637 20.52 7.01 4.37
CA ALA A 637 20.05 7.73 3.20
C ALA A 637 18.81 8.56 3.55
N VAL A 638 18.78 9.79 3.07
CA VAL A 638 17.68 10.73 3.19
C VAL A 638 17.08 10.90 1.78
N ILE A 639 15.86 10.42 1.59
CA ILE A 639 15.21 10.26 0.28
C ILE A 639 14.08 11.29 0.15
N GLY A 640 14.16 12.12 -0.88
CA GLY A 640 13.20 13.19 -1.13
C GLY A 640 11.84 12.74 -1.65
N THR A 641 10.82 13.57 -1.43
CA THR A 641 9.44 13.39 -1.90
C THR A 641 8.84 14.77 -2.26
N PRO A 642 7.58 14.89 -2.75
CA PRO A 642 7.05 16.18 -3.23
C PRO A 642 7.01 17.29 -2.18
N VAL A 643 6.88 16.96 -0.89
CA VAL A 643 6.80 17.96 0.19
C VAL A 643 8.17 18.65 0.40
N PRO A 644 9.26 17.91 0.69
CA PRO A 644 10.63 18.45 0.67
C PRO A 644 11.01 19.23 -0.60
N ALA A 645 10.57 18.75 -1.77
CA ALA A 645 10.84 19.43 -3.05
C ALA A 645 10.17 20.82 -3.11
N VAL A 646 8.90 20.91 -2.69
CA VAL A 646 8.12 22.16 -2.68
C VAL A 646 8.63 23.18 -1.66
N ILE A 647 9.16 22.73 -0.51
CA ILE A 647 9.76 23.62 0.51
C ILE A 647 11.25 23.90 0.29
N GLY A 648 11.89 23.27 -0.71
CA GLY A 648 13.28 23.53 -1.09
C GLY A 648 14.35 23.00 -0.12
N THR A 649 14.14 21.83 0.50
CA THR A 649 15.06 21.22 1.49
C THR A 649 16.50 21.09 0.96
N ASP A 650 17.48 21.71 1.64
CA ASP A 650 18.92 21.50 1.32
C ASP A 650 19.41 20.17 1.90
N TYR A 651 19.25 19.09 1.13
CA TYR A 651 19.81 17.78 1.45
C TYR A 651 21.32 17.81 1.74
N ARG A 652 22.09 18.78 1.20
CA ARG A 652 23.52 18.88 1.51
C ARG A 652 23.75 19.39 2.92
N ALA A 653 22.98 20.35 3.41
CA ALA A 653 23.01 20.79 4.81
C ALA A 653 22.50 19.70 5.74
N LEU A 654 21.32 19.16 5.45
CA LEU A 654 20.68 18.09 6.23
C LEU A 654 21.59 16.86 6.37
N CYS A 655 22.28 16.43 5.31
CA CYS A 655 23.27 15.35 5.40
C CYS A 655 24.45 15.72 6.31
N ARG A 656 25.06 16.91 6.17
CA ARG A 656 26.19 17.32 7.05
C ARG A 656 25.78 17.37 8.53
N MET A 657 24.56 17.80 8.81
CA MET A 657 24.00 17.83 10.17
C MET A 657 23.76 16.42 10.71
N ALA A 658 23.19 15.53 9.88
CA ALA A 658 23.00 14.13 10.21
C ALA A 658 24.33 13.40 10.46
N GLU A 659 25.32 13.50 9.56
CA GLU A 659 26.66 12.90 9.73
C GLU A 659 27.32 13.33 11.05
N LYS A 660 27.20 14.61 11.40
CA LYS A 660 27.75 15.15 12.66
C LYS A 660 27.02 14.61 13.91
N LYS A 661 25.74 14.26 13.82
CA LYS A 661 24.92 13.78 14.95
C LYS A 661 24.94 12.25 15.09
N THR A 662 25.01 11.51 13.99
CA THR A 662 24.97 10.03 13.98
C THR A 662 26.37 9.38 13.97
N GLY A 663 27.38 10.06 13.44
CA GLY A 663 28.69 9.45 13.12
C GLY A 663 28.69 8.52 11.90
N LEU A 664 27.51 8.24 11.31
CA LEU A 664 27.37 7.45 10.08
C LEU A 664 27.57 8.32 8.85
N PRO A 665 28.11 7.79 7.74
CA PRO A 665 28.03 8.44 6.43
C PRO A 665 26.57 8.63 6.01
N VAL A 666 26.20 9.82 5.53
CA VAL A 666 24.84 10.11 5.06
C VAL A 666 24.80 10.48 3.57
N LEU A 667 23.83 9.92 2.86
CA LEU A 667 23.47 10.19 1.47
C LEU A 667 22.21 11.06 1.42
N GLY A 668 22.20 12.05 0.53
CA GLY A 668 20.99 12.80 0.16
C GLY A 668 20.57 12.42 -1.24
N ILE A 669 19.44 11.73 -1.38
CA ILE A 669 18.88 11.34 -2.68
C ILE A 669 17.79 12.36 -3.04
N ASN A 670 18.09 13.24 -4.00
CA ASN A 670 17.21 14.32 -4.42
C ASN A 670 16.10 13.82 -5.37
N THR A 671 15.22 12.97 -4.82
CA THR A 671 13.99 12.51 -5.44
C THR A 671 12.82 13.46 -5.14
N ASP A 672 11.80 13.47 -6.00
CA ASP A 672 10.69 14.43 -5.93
C ASP A 672 9.28 13.82 -6.02
N GLY A 673 9.16 12.52 -6.31
CA GLY A 673 7.86 11.84 -6.47
C GLY A 673 7.10 12.18 -7.75
N MET A 674 7.73 12.91 -8.67
CA MET A 674 7.20 13.36 -9.96
C MET A 674 7.99 12.77 -11.15
N GLU A 675 9.29 12.50 -10.99
CA GLU A 675 10.03 11.60 -11.90
C GLU A 675 9.71 10.12 -11.65
N TYR A 676 10.07 9.25 -12.60
CA TYR A 676 9.87 7.80 -12.53
C TYR A 676 11.04 7.05 -11.82
N TYR A 677 10.79 5.81 -11.42
CA TYR A 677 11.71 4.96 -10.64
C TYR A 677 13.14 4.86 -11.21
N ASP A 678 13.27 4.83 -12.53
CA ASP A 678 14.54 4.75 -13.26
C ASP A 678 15.48 5.94 -12.98
N ARG A 679 14.95 7.15 -12.88
CA ARG A 679 15.68 8.34 -12.41
C ARG A 679 16.06 8.21 -10.94
N GLY A 680 15.22 7.59 -10.14
CA GLY A 680 15.51 7.24 -8.74
C GLY A 680 16.71 6.31 -8.60
N ILE A 681 16.73 5.24 -9.38
CA ILE A 681 17.81 4.27 -9.47
C ILE A 681 19.12 4.98 -9.91
N GLU A 682 19.07 5.77 -10.98
CA GLU A 682 20.21 6.55 -11.51
C GLU A 682 20.78 7.52 -10.46
N LYS A 683 19.93 8.35 -9.84
CA LYS A 683 20.29 9.27 -8.74
C LYS A 683 21.00 8.53 -7.61
N THR A 684 20.50 7.34 -7.25
CA THR A 684 20.95 6.57 -6.09
C THR A 684 22.28 5.86 -6.33
N TYR A 685 22.45 5.18 -7.47
CA TYR A 685 23.75 4.60 -7.84
C TYR A 685 24.85 5.67 -7.90
N LEU A 686 24.56 6.83 -8.49
CA LEU A 686 25.50 7.95 -8.54
C LEU A 686 25.81 8.53 -7.16
N ALA A 687 24.87 8.54 -6.21
CA ALA A 687 25.11 8.96 -4.83
C ALA A 687 26.01 7.98 -4.07
N LEU A 688 25.71 6.67 -4.15
CA LEU A 688 26.50 5.59 -3.57
C LEU A 688 27.95 5.61 -4.07
N LEU A 689 28.14 5.63 -5.39
CA LEU A 689 29.46 5.64 -6.03
C LEU A 689 30.30 6.86 -5.60
N LYS A 690 29.72 8.07 -5.63
CA LYS A 690 30.43 9.31 -5.23
C LYS A 690 30.78 9.37 -3.74
N LYS A 691 30.07 8.64 -2.88
CA LYS A 691 30.30 8.61 -1.42
C LYS A 691 31.29 7.54 -1.00
N PHE A 692 31.14 6.31 -1.50
CA PHE A 692 31.88 5.13 -1.02
C PHE A 692 32.95 4.62 -2.00
N CYS A 693 32.79 4.88 -3.29
CA CYS A 693 33.67 4.36 -4.35
C CYS A 693 34.50 5.44 -5.04
N ARG A 694 34.56 6.67 -4.51
CA ARG A 694 35.41 7.73 -5.09
C ARG A 694 36.88 7.45 -4.82
N ARG A 695 37.72 7.65 -5.84
CA ARG A 695 39.18 7.57 -5.73
C ARG A 695 39.68 8.56 -4.66
N LYS A 696 40.48 8.07 -3.71
CA LYS A 696 41.22 8.89 -2.74
C LYS A 696 42.57 9.26 -3.33
N ASP A 697 42.96 10.52 -3.16
CA ASP A 697 44.24 11.04 -3.63
C ASP A 697 45.41 10.28 -2.98
N GLY A 698 46.40 9.90 -3.79
CA GLY A 698 47.56 9.09 -3.36
C GLY A 698 47.41 7.57 -3.49
N ALA A 699 46.21 7.02 -3.72
CA ALA A 699 45.99 5.57 -3.87
C ALA A 699 46.38 5.04 -5.27
N ASN A 700 47.68 5.06 -5.60
CA ASN A 700 48.21 4.59 -6.87
C ASN A 700 48.40 3.06 -6.93
N GLY A 701 47.32 2.34 -7.21
CA GLY A 701 47.36 0.94 -7.68
C GLY A 701 47.65 0.79 -9.19
N LEU A 702 48.02 1.88 -9.87
CA LEU A 702 48.37 1.91 -11.29
C LEU A 702 49.74 2.57 -11.46
N VAL A 703 50.71 1.78 -11.94
CA VAL A 703 52.00 2.31 -12.40
C VAL A 703 51.78 2.94 -13.78
N ARG A 704 52.28 4.16 -13.96
CA ARG A 704 52.18 4.90 -15.22
C ARG A 704 53.39 4.56 -16.10
N ALA A 705 53.20 3.67 -17.08
CA ALA A 705 54.21 3.37 -18.09
C ALA A 705 54.06 4.29 -19.31
N GLU A 706 55.12 4.46 -20.09
CA GLU A 706 55.15 5.38 -21.25
C GLU A 706 54.20 4.98 -22.39
N SER A 707 53.76 3.71 -22.41
CA SER A 707 52.80 3.15 -23.37
C SER A 707 51.37 2.99 -22.85
N GLY A 708 51.08 3.29 -21.58
CA GLY A 708 49.74 3.22 -21.01
C GLY A 708 49.64 2.78 -19.55
N PHE A 709 48.41 2.48 -19.12
CA PHE A 709 48.12 1.92 -17.80
C PHE A 709 48.23 0.39 -17.83
N VAL A 710 49.04 -0.19 -16.93
CA VAL A 710 49.23 -1.65 -16.83
C VAL A 710 48.70 -2.14 -15.47
N ARG A 711 47.82 -3.16 -15.47
CA ARG A 711 47.38 -3.85 -14.24
C ARG A 711 48.53 -4.72 -13.71
N GLN A 712 48.80 -4.64 -12.40
CA GLN A 712 49.82 -5.46 -11.75
C GLN A 712 49.37 -6.93 -11.70
N GLN A 713 50.21 -7.86 -12.14
CA GLN A 713 49.82 -9.27 -12.31
C GLN A 713 49.96 -10.10 -11.02
N SER A 714 48.83 -10.37 -10.40
CA SER A 714 48.52 -11.61 -9.69
C SER A 714 47.07 -11.95 -10.05
N VAL A 715 46.76 -13.20 -10.42
CA VAL A 715 45.45 -13.56 -10.99
C VAL A 715 44.35 -13.24 -9.97
N PRO A 716 43.49 -12.21 -10.19
CA PRO A 716 42.43 -11.86 -9.24
C PRO A 716 41.20 -12.74 -9.48
N SER A 717 40.26 -12.71 -8.54
CA SER A 717 38.88 -13.08 -8.86
C SER A 717 38.38 -12.21 -10.02
N ARG A 718 37.70 -12.81 -11.00
CA ARG A 718 37.07 -12.10 -12.10
C ARG A 718 35.78 -11.46 -11.60
N ILE A 719 35.93 -10.26 -11.02
CA ILE A 719 34.80 -9.47 -10.49
C ILE A 719 34.07 -8.76 -11.64
N ILE A 720 32.74 -8.92 -11.71
CA ILE A 720 31.86 -8.16 -12.60
C ILE A 720 30.84 -7.35 -11.81
N GLY A 721 30.67 -6.09 -12.19
CA GLY A 721 29.59 -5.23 -11.68
C GLY A 721 28.32 -5.39 -12.51
N VAL A 722 27.14 -5.45 -11.89
CA VAL A 722 25.85 -5.50 -12.61
C VAL A 722 24.95 -4.36 -12.13
N TRP A 723 24.45 -3.55 -13.08
CA TRP A 723 23.79 -2.27 -12.81
C TRP A 723 22.42 -2.17 -13.49
N GLY A 724 21.43 -1.62 -12.77
CA GLY A 724 20.04 -1.52 -13.20
C GLY A 724 19.16 -2.71 -12.77
N PHE A 725 19.73 -3.72 -12.09
CA PHE A 725 18.98 -4.89 -11.68
C PHE A 725 18.19 -4.60 -10.39
N THR A 726 16.89 -4.37 -10.52
CA THR A 726 15.96 -4.17 -9.40
C THR A 726 14.66 -4.96 -9.60
N PRO A 727 13.92 -5.30 -8.53
CA PRO A 727 12.62 -5.98 -8.64
C PRO A 727 11.60 -5.23 -9.50
N LEU A 728 11.69 -3.90 -9.56
CA LEU A 728 10.82 -3.03 -10.37
C LEU A 728 10.85 -3.37 -11.87
N ASP A 729 12.00 -3.79 -12.39
CA ASP A 729 12.22 -4.20 -13.79
C ASP A 729 12.19 -5.72 -14.00
N PHE A 730 12.60 -6.52 -13.01
CA PHE A 730 12.93 -7.94 -13.20
C PHE A 730 12.10 -8.95 -12.39
N ALA A 731 11.26 -8.51 -11.44
CA ALA A 731 10.38 -9.44 -10.73
C ALA A 731 9.41 -10.14 -11.71
N GLY A 732 9.30 -11.46 -11.61
CA GLY A 732 8.56 -12.29 -12.56
C GLY A 732 9.24 -12.54 -13.92
N ILE A 733 10.41 -11.95 -14.17
CA ILE A 733 11.16 -12.04 -15.44
C ILE A 733 12.46 -12.83 -15.30
N LEU A 734 13.29 -12.49 -14.31
CA LEU A 734 14.64 -13.04 -14.13
C LEU A 734 15.04 -12.91 -12.66
N THR A 735 15.59 -13.97 -12.07
CA THR A 735 16.08 -13.90 -10.68
C THR A 735 17.53 -13.43 -10.61
N ALA A 736 17.90 -12.81 -9.49
CA ALA A 736 19.28 -12.39 -9.26
C ALA A 736 20.25 -13.60 -9.25
N ASP A 737 19.82 -14.76 -8.76
CA ASP A 737 20.66 -15.95 -8.67
C ASP A 737 20.82 -16.67 -10.01
N GLU A 738 19.80 -16.67 -10.86
CA GLU A 738 19.91 -17.11 -12.26
C GLU A 738 20.90 -16.22 -13.02
N LEU A 739 20.77 -14.90 -12.94
CA LEU A 739 21.72 -13.96 -13.56
C LEU A 739 23.15 -14.15 -13.01
N LYS A 740 23.31 -14.30 -11.69
CA LYS A 740 24.61 -14.61 -11.07
C LYS A 740 25.16 -15.95 -11.56
N SER A 741 24.31 -16.95 -11.82
CA SER A 741 24.75 -18.24 -12.37
C SER A 741 25.22 -18.11 -13.82
N ARG A 742 24.43 -17.47 -14.69
CA ARG A 742 24.80 -17.24 -16.09
C ARG A 742 26.09 -16.45 -16.28
N LEU A 743 26.49 -15.65 -15.28
CA LEU A 743 27.77 -14.94 -15.25
C LEU A 743 28.91 -15.80 -14.69
N ARG A 744 28.66 -16.70 -13.73
CA ARG A 744 29.62 -17.76 -13.36
C ARG A 744 29.93 -18.70 -14.52
N ASP A 745 28.92 -19.03 -15.34
CA ASP A 745 29.09 -19.82 -16.58
C ASP A 745 30.02 -19.12 -17.60
N GLN A 746 30.18 -17.79 -17.51
CA GLN A 746 31.10 -16.97 -18.32
C GLN A 746 32.47 -16.75 -17.62
N GLY A 747 32.73 -17.46 -16.53
CA GLY A 747 33.97 -17.44 -15.77
C GLY A 747 34.16 -16.19 -14.90
N PHE A 748 33.10 -15.54 -14.43
CA PHE A 748 33.18 -14.51 -13.40
C PHE A 748 32.98 -15.13 -12.01
N ASP A 749 33.95 -14.98 -11.12
CA ASP A 749 33.90 -15.58 -9.77
C ASP A 749 32.99 -14.78 -8.82
N GLU A 750 32.94 -13.46 -8.98
CA GLU A 750 32.33 -12.52 -8.04
C GLU A 750 31.42 -11.54 -8.79
N ILE A 751 30.12 -11.54 -8.45
CA ILE A 751 29.08 -10.81 -9.19
C ILE A 751 28.41 -9.79 -8.26
N LEU A 752 28.83 -8.54 -8.38
CA LEU A 752 28.34 -7.40 -7.60
C LEU A 752 27.06 -6.84 -8.24
N CYS A 753 25.95 -7.55 -8.01
CA CYS A 753 24.62 -7.18 -8.49
C CYS A 753 24.00 -6.04 -7.67
N CYS A 754 24.18 -4.81 -8.16
CA CYS A 754 23.82 -3.59 -7.44
C CYS A 754 22.30 -3.37 -7.47
N GLY A 755 21.64 -3.56 -6.32
CA GLY A 755 20.17 -3.55 -6.18
C GLY A 755 19.54 -4.91 -5.87
N ALA A 756 20.31 -6.01 -5.93
CA ALA A 756 19.87 -7.35 -5.57
C ALA A 756 20.98 -8.20 -4.90
N GLY A 757 21.05 -8.13 -3.58
CA GLY A 757 21.95 -8.92 -2.74
C GLY A 757 23.43 -8.54 -2.90
N THR A 758 23.72 -7.23 -2.96
CA THR A 758 25.08 -6.67 -2.82
C THR A 758 25.00 -5.57 -1.78
N ASP A 759 25.74 -5.70 -0.68
CA ASP A 759 25.72 -4.71 0.41
C ASP A 759 26.74 -3.58 0.20
N ILE A 760 26.70 -2.57 1.07
CA ILE A 760 27.58 -1.39 0.95
C ILE A 760 29.07 -1.68 1.18
N GLU A 761 29.44 -2.82 1.76
CA GLU A 761 30.86 -3.23 1.88
C GLU A 761 31.31 -3.91 0.60
N ALA A 762 30.56 -4.88 0.09
CA ALA A 762 30.80 -5.54 -1.19
C ALA A 762 30.84 -4.53 -2.36
N LEU A 763 29.94 -3.53 -2.35
CA LEU A 763 29.92 -2.46 -3.35
C LEU A 763 31.25 -1.70 -3.45
N LYS A 764 32.04 -1.60 -2.37
CA LYS A 764 33.34 -0.90 -2.41
C LYS A 764 34.35 -1.59 -3.31
N ASP A 765 34.20 -2.88 -3.59
CA ASP A 765 35.12 -3.63 -4.43
C ASP A 765 34.77 -3.62 -5.92
N ILE A 766 33.69 -2.94 -6.30
CA ILE A 766 33.35 -2.60 -7.69
C ILE A 766 34.50 -1.87 -8.42
N ARG A 767 35.36 -1.15 -7.68
CA ARG A 767 36.56 -0.47 -8.20
C ARG A 767 37.62 -1.43 -8.79
N LYS A 768 37.53 -2.72 -8.47
CA LYS A 768 38.42 -3.79 -8.94
C LYS A 768 37.88 -4.48 -10.19
N ALA A 769 36.61 -4.24 -10.56
CA ALA A 769 35.90 -5.00 -11.58
C ALA A 769 36.65 -5.06 -12.91
N GLU A 770 36.57 -6.21 -13.57
CA GLU A 770 37.05 -6.41 -14.94
C GLU A 770 36.14 -5.68 -15.94
N LYS A 771 34.83 -5.74 -15.71
CA LYS A 771 33.78 -5.19 -16.58
C LYS A 771 32.55 -4.78 -15.76
N ASN A 772 31.71 -3.90 -16.30
CA ASN A 772 30.35 -3.67 -15.82
C ASN A 772 29.32 -4.13 -16.88
N LEU A 773 28.25 -4.78 -16.44
CA LEU A 773 27.07 -5.11 -17.23
C LEU A 773 25.92 -4.19 -16.84
N VAL A 774 25.26 -3.59 -17.83
CA VAL A 774 24.08 -2.73 -17.63
C VAL A 774 22.83 -3.45 -18.14
N VAL A 775 21.94 -3.83 -17.22
CA VAL A 775 20.73 -4.63 -17.53
C VAL A 775 19.49 -3.77 -17.79
N SER A 776 19.49 -2.50 -17.37
CA SER A 776 18.45 -1.52 -17.70
C SER A 776 19.05 -0.10 -17.83
N PRO A 777 18.39 0.83 -18.56
CA PRO A 777 18.94 2.17 -18.84
C PRO A 777 19.38 2.96 -17.60
N ALA A 778 18.68 2.77 -16.48
CA ALA A 778 18.99 3.40 -15.19
C ALA A 778 20.37 3.05 -14.62
N GLY A 779 20.95 1.91 -15.03
CA GLY A 779 22.31 1.51 -14.66
C GLY A 779 23.42 2.22 -15.44
N ALA A 780 23.11 2.84 -16.58
CA ALA A 780 24.11 3.33 -17.52
C ALA A 780 25.02 4.43 -16.93
N ALA A 781 24.44 5.40 -16.21
CA ALA A 781 25.22 6.49 -15.62
C ALA A 781 26.23 6.01 -14.55
N ALA A 782 25.94 4.89 -13.89
CA ALA A 782 26.84 4.26 -12.93
C ALA A 782 28.05 3.61 -13.62
N ALA A 783 27.81 2.88 -14.72
CA ALA A 783 28.85 2.28 -15.54
C ALA A 783 29.75 3.33 -16.22
N VAL A 784 29.16 4.38 -16.81
CA VAL A 784 29.90 5.52 -17.40
C VAL A 784 30.73 6.28 -16.35
N TRP A 785 30.25 6.37 -15.10
CA TRP A 785 31.05 6.95 -14.01
C TRP A 785 32.25 6.08 -13.64
N LEU A 786 32.09 4.75 -13.57
CA LEU A 786 33.19 3.82 -13.31
C LEU A 786 34.21 3.77 -14.45
N GLU A 787 33.76 3.81 -15.70
CA GLU A 787 34.61 3.95 -16.88
C GLU A 787 35.47 5.21 -16.78
N LYS A 788 34.87 6.35 -16.39
CA LYS A 788 35.59 7.62 -16.22
C LYS A 788 36.61 7.64 -15.07
N GLU A 789 36.28 7.05 -13.91
CA GLU A 789 37.12 7.13 -12.71
C GLU A 789 38.20 6.03 -12.64
N TYR A 790 37.93 4.86 -13.25
CA TYR A 790 38.75 3.65 -13.14
C TYR A 790 39.14 3.00 -14.48
N GLY A 791 38.54 3.40 -15.60
CA GLY A 791 38.78 2.78 -16.91
C GLY A 791 38.14 1.39 -17.05
N THR A 792 37.16 1.04 -16.20
CA THR A 792 36.47 -0.25 -16.28
C THR A 792 35.49 -0.25 -17.46
N PRO A 793 35.69 -1.12 -18.48
CA PRO A 793 34.81 -1.20 -19.64
C PRO A 793 33.40 -1.68 -19.25
N TRP A 794 32.41 -1.38 -20.08
CA TRP A 794 31.02 -1.78 -19.83
C TRP A 794 30.22 -2.05 -21.10
N GLU A 795 29.10 -2.74 -20.97
CA GLU A 795 28.15 -2.99 -22.05
C GLU A 795 26.70 -3.13 -21.55
N TYR A 796 25.74 -3.06 -22.48
CA TYR A 796 24.35 -3.43 -22.22
C TYR A 796 24.09 -4.92 -22.50
N GLY A 797 23.37 -5.60 -21.62
CA GLY A 797 22.94 -6.98 -21.85
C GLY A 797 22.18 -7.58 -20.68
N ILE A 798 21.43 -8.66 -20.93
CA ILE A 798 20.70 -9.42 -19.92
C ILE A 798 20.96 -10.92 -20.17
N PRO A 799 21.72 -11.61 -19.30
CA PRO A 799 21.90 -13.05 -19.34
C PRO A 799 20.83 -13.75 -18.50
N GLY A 800 20.26 -14.86 -19.00
CA GLY A 800 19.14 -15.58 -18.34
C GLY A 800 17.77 -15.09 -18.83
N GLY A 801 16.70 -15.70 -18.34
CA GLY A 801 15.31 -15.38 -18.73
C GLY A 801 14.89 -16.00 -20.06
N GLU A 802 15.54 -17.08 -20.50
CA GLU A 802 15.18 -17.79 -21.74
C GLU A 802 13.77 -18.38 -21.68
N ALA A 803 13.35 -18.91 -20.52
CA ALA A 803 12.01 -19.48 -20.33
C ALA A 803 10.87 -18.46 -20.57
N LEU A 804 11.09 -17.18 -20.23
CA LEU A 804 10.12 -16.11 -20.54
C LEU A 804 10.02 -15.87 -22.06
N MET A 805 11.15 -15.94 -22.77
CA MET A 805 11.15 -15.84 -24.24
C MET A 805 10.36 -17.00 -24.85
N GLU A 806 10.56 -18.23 -24.37
CA GLU A 806 9.78 -19.41 -24.79
C GLU A 806 8.28 -19.24 -24.55
N ILE A 807 7.87 -18.69 -23.39
CA ILE A 807 6.46 -18.36 -23.10
C ILE A 807 5.91 -17.31 -24.07
N ILE A 808 6.69 -16.27 -24.39
CA ILE A 808 6.32 -15.23 -25.37
C ILE A 808 6.15 -15.85 -26.77
N PHE A 809 7.12 -16.67 -27.23
CA PHE A 809 7.03 -17.36 -28.52
C PHE A 809 5.86 -18.33 -28.58
N LYS A 810 5.58 -19.08 -27.50
CA LYS A 810 4.40 -19.93 -27.41
C LYS A 810 3.12 -19.11 -27.57
N LYS A 811 2.95 -18.02 -26.80
CA LYS A 811 1.78 -17.12 -26.89
C LYS A 811 1.63 -16.44 -28.26
N LEU A 812 2.74 -16.11 -28.95
CA LEU A 812 2.73 -15.61 -30.33
C LEU A 812 2.27 -16.68 -31.32
N SER A 813 2.77 -17.92 -31.17
CA SER A 813 2.42 -19.05 -32.05
C SER A 813 1.01 -19.59 -31.84
N ASP A 814 0.38 -19.30 -30.70
CA ASP A 814 -0.92 -19.83 -30.32
C ASP A 814 -2.07 -19.24 -31.16
N ARG A 815 -2.79 -20.15 -31.84
CA ARG A 815 -3.90 -19.88 -32.76
C ARG A 815 -5.28 -20.22 -32.18
N SER A 816 -5.35 -20.75 -30.95
CA SER A 816 -6.57 -21.32 -30.37
C SER A 816 -7.73 -20.33 -30.18
N ASN A 817 -7.43 -19.04 -29.98
CA ASN A 817 -8.44 -18.00 -29.70
C ASN A 817 -9.23 -17.49 -30.92
N GLY A 818 -8.97 -17.98 -32.14
CA GLY A 818 -9.70 -17.53 -33.35
C GLY A 818 -9.36 -16.10 -33.82
N ASP A 819 -8.32 -15.47 -33.27
CA ASP A 819 -7.81 -14.18 -33.71
C ASP A 819 -7.34 -14.23 -35.17
N ASN A 820 -7.97 -13.43 -36.02
CA ASN A 820 -7.61 -13.33 -37.45
C ASN A 820 -6.29 -12.56 -37.65
N ILE A 821 -5.16 -13.18 -37.31
CA ILE A 821 -3.82 -12.80 -37.76
C ILE A 821 -3.62 -13.43 -39.15
N SER A 822 -3.56 -12.60 -40.19
CA SER A 822 -3.62 -13.06 -41.58
C SER A 822 -2.27 -13.53 -42.13
N ASP A 823 -2.06 -14.86 -42.13
CA ASP A 823 -1.08 -15.66 -42.90
C ASP A 823 0.40 -15.21 -42.99
N GLY A 824 0.79 -14.20 -42.22
CA GLY A 824 2.17 -13.76 -42.04
C GLY A 824 2.46 -13.47 -40.57
N MET A 825 3.74 -13.49 -40.19
CA MET A 825 4.16 -13.08 -38.85
C MET A 825 3.99 -11.56 -38.71
N GLY A 826 2.93 -11.17 -37.99
CA GLY A 826 2.51 -9.77 -37.86
C GLY A 826 3.52 -8.87 -37.15
N LYS A 827 3.30 -7.55 -37.24
CA LYS A 827 4.14 -6.54 -36.60
C LYS A 827 3.96 -6.57 -35.08
N VAL A 828 5.07 -6.62 -34.35
CA VAL A 828 5.06 -6.63 -32.88
C VAL A 828 5.58 -5.30 -32.33
N LEU A 829 4.88 -4.74 -31.33
CA LEU A 829 5.37 -3.65 -30.49
C LEU A 829 5.75 -4.19 -29.11
N VAL A 830 6.97 -3.96 -28.64
CA VAL A 830 7.42 -4.34 -27.30
C VAL A 830 7.48 -3.10 -26.41
N VAL A 831 6.71 -3.08 -25.31
CA VAL A 831 6.63 -1.95 -24.36
C VAL A 831 7.16 -2.37 -23.00
N HIS A 832 8.39 -1.98 -22.68
CA HIS A 832 9.07 -2.29 -21.42
C HIS A 832 10.26 -1.33 -21.18
N GLN A 833 11.12 -1.60 -20.21
CA GLN A 833 12.46 -0.97 -20.15
C GLN A 833 13.31 -1.37 -21.36
N GLN A 834 14.08 -0.41 -21.90
CA GLN A 834 14.65 -0.50 -23.24
C GLN A 834 15.55 -1.73 -23.48
N VAL A 835 16.38 -2.14 -22.51
CA VAL A 835 17.34 -3.23 -22.69
C VAL A 835 16.64 -4.60 -22.75
N LEU A 836 15.56 -4.78 -21.99
CA LEU A 836 14.73 -5.99 -22.09
C LEU A 836 13.88 -5.97 -23.36
N ALA A 837 13.27 -4.82 -23.71
CA ALA A 837 12.52 -4.66 -24.95
C ALA A 837 13.40 -4.95 -26.18
N ASP A 838 14.65 -4.46 -26.19
CA ASP A 838 15.66 -4.75 -27.21
C ASP A 838 16.02 -6.23 -27.30
N ARG A 839 16.12 -6.91 -26.16
CA ARG A 839 16.44 -8.35 -26.13
C ARG A 839 15.30 -9.19 -26.68
N ILE A 840 14.05 -8.87 -26.33
CA ILE A 840 12.86 -9.49 -26.92
C ILE A 840 12.84 -9.22 -28.42
N ARG A 841 13.03 -7.96 -28.84
CA ARG A 841 13.15 -7.59 -30.27
C ARG A 841 14.18 -8.44 -31.01
N ARG A 842 15.41 -8.56 -30.52
CA ARG A 842 16.46 -9.35 -31.21
C ARG A 842 16.06 -10.81 -31.40
N ARG A 843 15.46 -11.44 -30.38
CA ARG A 843 14.95 -12.81 -30.49
C ARG A 843 13.83 -12.92 -31.52
N LEU A 844 12.94 -11.93 -31.62
CA LEU A 844 11.89 -11.84 -32.65
C LEU A 844 12.49 -11.63 -34.04
N GLU A 845 13.46 -10.72 -34.20
CA GLU A 845 14.22 -10.48 -35.44
C GLU A 845 14.91 -11.77 -35.93
N GLU A 846 15.55 -12.52 -35.02
CA GLU A 846 16.18 -13.83 -35.28
C GLU A 846 15.17 -14.93 -35.68
N ALA A 847 13.90 -14.77 -35.32
CA ALA A 847 12.79 -15.66 -35.73
C ALA A 847 12.06 -15.18 -37.00
N GLY A 848 12.53 -14.09 -37.64
CA GLY A 848 11.90 -13.50 -38.83
C GLY A 848 10.68 -12.61 -38.55
N ILE A 849 10.44 -12.24 -37.28
CA ILE A 849 9.30 -11.42 -36.85
C ILE A 849 9.75 -9.95 -36.76
N TYR A 850 9.02 -9.06 -37.42
CA TYR A 850 9.28 -7.61 -37.34
C TYR A 850 8.83 -7.05 -35.98
N ALA A 851 9.74 -6.41 -35.24
CA ALA A 851 9.49 -5.87 -33.91
C ALA A 851 10.09 -4.45 -33.69
N VAL A 852 9.31 -3.58 -33.05
CA VAL A 852 9.71 -2.21 -32.65
C VAL A 852 9.64 -2.08 -31.12
N THR A 853 10.48 -1.25 -30.49
CA THR A 853 10.41 -1.00 -29.05
C THR A 853 9.81 0.36 -28.72
N ALA A 854 9.12 0.44 -27.57
CA ALA A 854 8.66 1.69 -26.99
C ALA A 854 8.76 1.64 -25.46
N GLY A 855 8.76 2.80 -24.81
CA GLY A 855 8.85 2.86 -23.35
C GLY A 855 8.31 4.17 -22.80
N PHE A 856 7.67 4.11 -21.63
CA PHE A 856 7.28 5.29 -20.83
C PHE A 856 8.42 5.85 -19.97
N PHE A 857 9.57 5.17 -19.99
CA PHE A 857 10.72 5.37 -19.12
C PHE A 857 11.95 5.80 -19.94
N MET A 858 13.11 5.88 -19.29
CA MET A 858 14.39 6.24 -19.89
C MET A 858 14.71 5.33 -21.07
N MET A 859 14.78 5.91 -22.27
CA MET A 859 15.36 5.29 -23.46
C MET A 859 16.63 6.05 -23.82
N ASN A 860 17.77 5.38 -23.70
CA ASN A 860 19.08 5.93 -24.01
C ASN A 860 19.28 5.96 -25.52
N LYS A 861 19.82 7.08 -26.02
CA LYS A 861 19.91 7.37 -27.46
C LYS A 861 20.77 6.36 -28.22
N ASP A 862 21.81 5.84 -27.56
CA ASP A 862 22.78 4.91 -28.13
C ASP A 862 22.20 3.49 -28.34
N LEU A 863 20.99 3.24 -27.80
CA LEU A 863 20.22 2.01 -27.99
C LEU A 863 18.97 2.20 -28.86
N LEU A 864 18.56 3.44 -29.18
CA LEU A 864 17.39 3.68 -30.04
C LEU A 864 17.70 3.30 -31.49
N ARG A 865 16.90 2.41 -32.09
CA ARG A 865 16.96 2.10 -33.51
C ARG A 865 15.76 2.70 -34.24
N GLY A 866 16.02 3.39 -35.35
CA GLY A 866 15.04 3.73 -36.41
C GLY A 866 13.65 4.17 -35.95
N GLU A 867 12.75 3.19 -35.76
CA GLU A 867 11.33 3.37 -35.49
C GLU A 867 10.93 3.42 -34.00
N ASP A 868 11.85 3.18 -33.07
CA ASP A 868 11.59 3.11 -31.62
C ASP A 868 11.02 4.42 -31.04
N SER A 869 10.15 4.31 -30.02
CA SER A 869 9.27 5.43 -29.59
C SER A 869 9.22 5.67 -28.08
N VAL A 870 9.53 6.89 -27.65
CA VAL A 870 9.38 7.33 -26.25
C VAL A 870 7.96 7.81 -25.99
N LEU A 871 7.25 7.13 -25.10
CA LEU A 871 5.87 7.41 -24.70
C LEU A 871 5.84 8.35 -23.50
N ARG A 872 4.83 9.24 -23.40
CA ARG A 872 4.67 10.15 -22.24
C ARG A 872 3.37 9.94 -21.51
N GLU A 873 2.29 9.70 -22.24
CA GLU A 873 0.94 9.47 -21.73
C GLU A 873 0.30 8.29 -22.48
N GLU A 874 -0.75 7.69 -21.91
CA GLU A 874 -1.47 6.54 -22.50
C GLU A 874 -1.98 6.79 -23.93
N ALA A 875 -2.33 8.05 -24.25
CA ALA A 875 -2.74 8.46 -25.58
C ALA A 875 -1.63 8.31 -26.64
N ASP A 876 -0.34 8.37 -26.24
CA ASP A 876 0.78 8.15 -27.17
C ASP A 876 0.87 6.67 -27.57
N LEU A 877 0.58 5.74 -26.64
CA LEU A 877 0.55 4.30 -26.91
C LEU A 877 -0.62 3.94 -27.83
N TYR A 878 -1.84 4.39 -27.50
CA TYR A 878 -3.02 4.18 -28.34
C TYR A 878 -2.78 4.68 -29.78
N LYS A 879 -2.23 5.89 -29.89
CA LYS A 879 -1.89 6.51 -31.19
C LYS A 879 -0.84 5.70 -31.95
N LEU A 880 0.25 5.30 -31.29
CA LEU A 880 1.33 4.51 -31.92
C LEU A 880 0.84 3.17 -32.46
N VAL A 881 -0.03 2.47 -31.72
CA VAL A 881 -0.60 1.19 -32.14
C VAL A 881 -1.57 1.38 -33.31
N LEU A 882 -2.44 2.38 -33.25
CA LEU A 882 -3.43 2.68 -34.29
C LEU A 882 -2.78 3.14 -35.61
N GLU A 883 -1.82 4.07 -35.57
CA GLU A 883 -1.25 4.66 -36.79
C GLU A 883 -0.29 3.71 -37.54
N ARG A 884 0.44 2.84 -36.83
CA ARG A 884 1.40 1.92 -37.48
C ARG A 884 0.80 0.54 -37.81
N GLY A 885 -0.36 0.21 -37.25
CA GLY A 885 -1.04 -1.06 -37.44
C GLY A 885 -0.19 -2.23 -36.94
N PHE A 886 0.02 -2.30 -35.62
CA PHE A 886 0.65 -3.45 -34.98
C PHE A 886 -0.39 -4.55 -34.73
N ASP A 887 -0.06 -5.78 -35.09
CA ASP A 887 -0.92 -6.96 -34.89
C ASP A 887 -0.84 -7.48 -33.44
N CYS A 888 0.31 -7.27 -32.79
CA CYS A 888 0.56 -7.70 -31.42
C CYS A 888 1.31 -6.63 -30.61
N VAL A 889 0.95 -6.49 -29.33
CA VAL A 889 1.70 -5.73 -28.32
C VAL A 889 2.18 -6.71 -27.24
N ILE A 890 3.46 -6.65 -26.89
CA ILE A 890 4.05 -7.35 -25.73
C ILE A 890 4.29 -6.29 -24.66
N ALA A 891 3.50 -6.31 -23.58
CA ALA A 891 3.51 -5.25 -22.57
C ALA A 891 2.91 -5.71 -21.23
N ASP A 892 3.07 -4.89 -20.19
CA ASP A 892 2.41 -5.08 -18.89
C ASP A 892 0.88 -5.00 -19.00
N ARG A 893 0.19 -5.88 -18.28
CA ARG A 893 -1.27 -6.05 -18.36
C ARG A 893 -2.06 -4.80 -17.93
N ALA A 894 -1.50 -3.91 -17.10
CA ALA A 894 -2.15 -2.65 -16.75
C ALA A 894 -2.33 -1.68 -17.94
N LEU A 895 -1.75 -1.99 -19.10
CA LEU A 895 -1.96 -1.28 -20.37
C LEU A 895 -3.09 -1.89 -21.23
N GLU A 896 -3.65 -3.05 -20.86
CA GLU A 896 -4.80 -3.68 -21.54
C GLU A 896 -5.99 -2.71 -21.76
N PRO A 897 -6.41 -1.87 -20.78
CA PRO A 897 -7.51 -0.92 -20.98
C PRO A 897 -7.17 0.25 -21.91
N VAL A 898 -5.88 0.51 -22.18
CA VAL A 898 -5.43 1.53 -23.14
C VAL A 898 -5.59 1.03 -24.57
N LEU A 899 -5.46 -0.28 -24.79
CA LEU A 899 -5.57 -0.91 -26.12
C LEU A 899 -7.01 -1.31 -26.48
N ALA A 900 -7.96 -1.18 -25.54
CA ALA A 900 -9.35 -1.55 -25.71
C ALA A 900 -9.99 -0.87 -26.94
N GLY A 901 -10.58 -1.68 -27.83
CA GLY A 901 -11.19 -1.22 -29.08
C GLY A 901 -10.25 -1.19 -30.29
N LEU A 902 -8.94 -1.41 -30.11
CA LEU A 902 -8.01 -1.67 -31.21
C LEU A 902 -8.02 -3.16 -31.56
N ARG A 903 -7.87 -3.50 -32.85
CA ARG A 903 -7.67 -4.90 -33.31
C ARG A 903 -6.20 -5.28 -33.12
N VAL A 904 -5.82 -5.62 -31.90
CA VAL A 904 -4.43 -5.96 -31.53
C VAL A 904 -4.40 -7.02 -30.42
N LYS A 905 -3.52 -8.02 -30.54
CA LYS A 905 -3.33 -9.07 -29.53
C LYS A 905 -2.37 -8.57 -28.44
N LEU A 906 -2.81 -8.48 -27.19
CA LEU A 906 -1.91 -8.23 -26.06
C LEU A 906 -1.30 -9.56 -25.57
N ILE A 907 0.02 -9.60 -25.43
CA ILE A 907 0.77 -10.64 -24.73
C ILE A 907 1.30 -10.04 -23.43
N PRO A 908 0.79 -10.46 -22.25
CA PRO A 908 1.27 -9.98 -20.96
C PRO A 908 2.75 -10.31 -20.73
N LEU A 909 3.50 -9.26 -20.42
CA LEU A 909 4.89 -9.25 -19.97
C LEU A 909 4.96 -8.38 -18.70
N PRO A 910 5.20 -8.93 -17.50
CA PRO A 910 5.16 -8.15 -16.26
C PRO A 910 6.13 -6.97 -16.28
N HIS A 911 5.68 -5.78 -15.83
CA HIS A 911 6.57 -4.68 -15.47
C HIS A 911 6.10 -4.13 -14.13
N PHE A 912 6.73 -4.56 -13.02
CA PHE A 912 6.25 -4.25 -11.68
C PHE A 912 6.20 -2.73 -11.40
N ALA A 913 7.08 -1.95 -12.03
CA ALA A 913 7.02 -0.48 -12.05
C ALA A 913 5.74 0.12 -12.66
N VAL A 914 5.06 -0.59 -13.57
CA VAL A 914 3.80 -0.18 -14.21
C VAL A 914 2.59 -0.69 -13.43
N SER A 915 2.56 -1.99 -13.12
CA SER A 915 1.40 -2.65 -12.52
C SER A 915 1.39 -2.68 -11.00
N GLY A 916 2.56 -2.80 -10.36
CA GLY A 916 2.67 -3.22 -8.95
C GLY A 916 2.19 -4.65 -8.73
N ASP A 917 2.32 -5.51 -9.75
CA ASP A 917 1.72 -6.84 -9.82
C ASP A 917 2.64 -7.81 -10.58
N LEU A 918 2.41 -9.11 -10.43
CA LEU A 918 3.16 -10.20 -11.08
C LEU A 918 2.25 -11.22 -11.80
N SER A 919 0.95 -10.92 -11.92
CA SER A 919 -0.09 -11.78 -12.52
C SER A 919 -0.18 -11.76 -14.06
#